data_AF-A0A7X0X1T6-F1
#
_entry.id   AF-A0A7X0X1T6-F1
#
_cell.length_a   1.000
_cell.length_b   1.000
_cell.length_c   1.000
_cell.angle_alpha   90.00
_cell.angle_beta   90.00
_cell.angle_gamma   90.00
#
_symmetry.space_group_name_H-M   'P 1'
#
loop_
_entity.id
_entity.type
_entity.pdbx_description
1 polymer ?
#
loop_
_entity_poly.entity_id
_entity_poly.type
_entity_poly.pdbx_seq_one_letter_code
_entity_poly.pdbx_strand_id
1 'polypeptide(L)'
;MKKIVKSAVVFASLAFVGVSANMIPEKASASSINTVQKVDDQSVYIPEAVKDGTATENHDGFEDETSSVLKEVPMLRATTGYPNVNSYIKTNKFSTAKIEKQLKSQFPKFNYRNGYGKPEGIVIHETANNSSTITGEINYMSNNYNNAFVHAFVDKSRIIQIHPTENGVWGAGQYANARFIQVELVRSKTFDEFSRSINNYAYYTAYLLNQYKLPVDNAHGDGKGTVWSHDAVTRYLGGTTHTDPVGYFNQWGYNFTDFVSLVNEKYKAMQVSYEKIEYDKAITAYSRVKTATGNSVWTKPNKTEGAKLVNPLSSYTGKNLRILREAKTPSAIWYQFSIGGKTIGWVDSKALDTFYTPSMEKVITGTRYVLPSKQNVHYYGLPVEDSAIDRGPLSKFNGQALTLQREATIEGQLWYRVKDLGWVKAANLTTTKYDLIEYDKAITAYSRVKTAAGNYVWTKPNKTEGAKQVGALSAYSGKNMRIIREAKTPSAIWYQFSIDGKTIGWVDSKALDTFYTPSMEKNLTATRYVAPGKETQHYYGLPVADSAIDRGPLSKFAGQTLTVQREATIEGELWYRVKDLGWTKASNLTASQYDKVEYDKAITAYSRVKTAANNSVWTKPYRTSGYKLVNPLSSYTGKNMRIIREAKTSTGIWYQFSIGGKTIGWVDSKALNTFYTPSMEKVITGTRYVLPSKQNVHYYGLPVEDSAIDRGPLSKFNGQALTLQREATIEGQLWYRVKDLGWVKAANLSSTNYEAIEYNKAITAYSRVKTASGNYVWTNPGKTEDAKQVSALSAYSGKNLRILREAKTASGIWYQFSVDGKTIGWVDTKALTTFYTPSMEKNLTATRYVAPGKETQHYYGLPVVDTANDRGPLSKFMGKTLTVQREATIEGELWYRVKDLGWTKASTLTANQYDKVEYDKATTAYSRVKTATGNSVWTKPYRTSGYKLVSPLSSYTGKNMRIIREAKTASGIWYQFSIGGKTIGWVDSKALNTFYTPSMEKNLTATRYVLASKQNEHYYGLPVVDSAIDRGPLSKFNGKTLTVQREATIEGELWYRVKDLGWTKAANLSAKK
;
A
#
# COMPACT_ATOMS: atom_id res chain seq x y z
N MET A 1 55.46 -51.46 27.35
CA MET A 1 56.70 -50.88 26.79
C MET A 1 56.53 -49.37 26.65
N LYS A 2 57.46 -48.61 27.27
CA LYS A 2 57.85 -47.18 27.07
C LYS A 2 56.78 -46.08 27.27
N LYS A 3 56.81 -45.33 28.39
CA LYS A 3 57.61 -44.11 28.75
C LYS A 3 56.84 -42.81 28.33
N ILE A 4 56.71 -41.68 29.05
CA ILE A 4 57.37 -41.04 30.24
C ILE A 4 56.48 -39.80 30.63
N VAL A 5 56.08 -39.58 31.92
CA VAL A 5 56.59 -38.60 32.95
C VAL A 5 56.16 -37.12 32.70
N LYS A 6 55.60 -36.29 33.62
CA LYS A 6 56.01 -35.78 34.97
C LYS A 6 54.82 -35.00 35.61
N SER A 7 54.39 -35.25 36.86
CA SER A 7 54.67 -34.49 38.13
C SER A 7 53.84 -33.18 38.30
N ALA A 8 53.28 -32.76 39.45
CA ALA A 8 53.59 -32.91 40.89
C ALA A 8 52.40 -32.42 41.78
N VAL A 9 52.01 -33.10 42.90
CA VAL A 9 52.34 -32.84 44.36
C VAL A 9 51.23 -31.98 45.06
N VAL A 10 50.64 -32.21 46.26
CA VAL A 10 51.02 -32.73 47.62
C VAL A 10 49.80 -33.39 48.34
N PHE A 11 50.09 -34.23 49.34
CA PHE A 11 49.23 -35.01 50.26
C PHE A 11 48.89 -34.34 51.62
N ALA A 12 47.90 -34.95 52.32
CA ALA A 12 47.67 -35.02 53.80
C ALA A 12 47.14 -33.76 54.52
N SER A 13 46.30 -33.82 55.57
CA SER A 13 46.09 -34.86 56.59
C SER A 13 44.76 -34.67 57.35
N LEU A 14 44.20 -35.79 57.84
CA LEU A 14 43.22 -35.90 58.92
C LEU A 14 43.84 -35.49 60.27
N ALA A 15 43.04 -34.91 61.18
CA ALA A 15 43.02 -35.32 62.60
C ALA A 15 41.79 -34.72 63.34
N PHE A 16 41.00 -35.60 63.93
CA PHE A 16 39.97 -35.35 64.94
C PHE A 16 40.64 -35.52 66.31
N VAL A 17 40.45 -34.57 67.24
CA VAL A 17 40.55 -34.83 68.69
C VAL A 17 39.46 -34.01 69.36
N GLY A 18 38.52 -34.68 70.01
CA GLY A 18 37.62 -34.08 70.99
C GLY A 18 38.04 -34.49 72.39
N VAL A 19 37.86 -33.63 73.39
CA VAL A 19 37.64 -34.01 74.79
C VAL A 19 36.75 -32.96 75.47
N SER A 20 36.07 -33.46 76.49
CA SER A 20 34.91 -33.09 77.29
C SER A 20 34.90 -31.80 78.12
N ALA A 21 33.66 -31.52 78.55
CA ALA A 21 33.19 -30.59 79.57
C ALA A 21 34.02 -30.49 80.86
N ASN A 22 33.97 -29.33 81.50
CA ASN A 22 33.66 -29.19 82.92
C ASN A 22 33.26 -27.74 83.25
N MET A 23 32.06 -27.58 83.80
CA MET A 23 31.65 -26.39 84.55
C MET A 23 32.38 -26.39 85.89
N ILE A 24 33.09 -25.30 86.19
CA ILE A 24 33.61 -25.00 87.53
C ILE A 24 32.72 -23.91 88.12
N PRO A 25 32.17 -24.08 89.34
CA PRO A 25 31.45 -23.02 90.05
C PRO A 25 32.46 -22.14 90.79
N GLU A 26 32.50 -20.85 90.50
CA GLU A 26 33.35 -19.91 91.24
C GLU A 26 32.59 -19.35 92.45
N LYS A 27 32.99 -19.83 93.64
CA LYS A 27 32.68 -19.26 94.94
C LYS A 27 33.41 -17.93 95.11
N ALA A 28 32.74 -17.01 95.81
CA ALA A 28 33.30 -15.77 96.31
C ALA A 28 34.62 -15.96 97.09
N SER A 29 35.53 -15.00 96.93
CA SER A 29 36.63 -14.72 97.86
C SER A 29 36.76 -13.20 98.00
N ALA A 30 36.67 -12.75 99.25
CA ALA A 30 36.79 -11.37 99.67
C ALA A 30 38.24 -10.87 99.58
N SER A 31 38.43 -9.62 99.16
CA SER A 31 39.35 -8.65 99.78
C SER A 31 39.50 -7.41 98.89
N SER A 32 38.80 -6.33 99.23
CA SER A 32 39.42 -5.02 99.43
C SER A 32 38.34 -4.07 99.93
N ILE A 33 38.66 -3.49 101.07
CA ILE A 33 37.83 -2.62 101.89
C ILE A 33 37.70 -1.28 101.15
N ASN A 34 36.47 -0.89 100.84
CA ASN A 34 36.07 0.52 100.82
C ASN A 34 34.75 0.58 101.56
N THR A 35 34.78 1.22 102.71
CA THR A 35 33.69 1.37 103.69
C THR A 35 32.43 1.94 103.04
N VAL A 36 31.36 1.13 103.01
CA VAL A 36 30.00 1.59 102.70
C VAL A 36 29.48 2.32 103.93
N GLN A 37 29.22 3.63 103.84
CA GLN A 37 28.64 4.42 104.93
C GLN A 37 27.23 3.91 105.29
N LYS A 38 26.95 3.81 106.60
CA LYS A 38 25.65 3.41 107.17
C LYS A 38 24.60 4.53 107.01
N VAL A 39 23.34 4.12 106.95
CA VAL A 39 22.16 4.84 106.43
C VAL A 39 21.55 5.91 107.38
N ASP A 40 22.19 6.25 108.50
CA ASP A 40 21.64 7.25 109.45
C ASP A 40 22.06 8.71 109.15
N ASP A 41 22.94 8.92 108.17
CA ASP A 41 23.36 10.27 107.75
C ASP A 41 22.73 10.63 106.39
N GLN A 42 21.71 11.50 106.40
CA GLN A 42 21.09 12.00 105.17
C GLN A 42 22.08 12.78 104.29
N SER A 43 23.21 13.25 104.86
CA SER A 43 24.24 13.93 104.09
C SER A 43 24.81 13.02 103.00
N VAL A 44 24.86 11.68 103.17
CA VAL A 44 25.45 10.77 102.17
C VAL A 44 24.82 10.88 100.77
N TYR A 45 23.57 11.36 100.68
CA TYR A 45 22.84 11.55 99.43
C TYR A 45 23.06 12.92 98.77
N ILE A 46 23.76 13.82 99.45
CA ILE A 46 24.15 15.14 98.95
C ILE A 46 25.57 15.02 98.36
N PRO A 47 25.83 15.55 97.14
CA PRO A 47 27.17 15.55 96.56
C PRO A 47 28.20 16.27 97.44
N GLU A 48 29.44 15.77 97.42
CA GLU A 48 30.53 16.34 98.22
C GLU A 48 30.77 17.82 97.93
N ALA A 49 30.73 18.22 96.64
CA ALA A 49 30.89 19.62 96.24
C ALA A 49 29.82 20.56 96.81
N VAL A 50 28.59 20.06 97.00
CA VAL A 50 27.46 20.80 97.59
C VAL A 50 27.60 20.90 99.11
N LYS A 51 28.07 19.85 99.78
CA LYS A 51 28.37 19.89 101.22
C LYS A 51 29.46 20.91 101.55
N ASP A 52 30.46 20.99 100.69
CA ASP A 52 31.62 21.87 100.87
C ASP A 52 31.36 23.31 100.42
N GLY A 53 30.15 23.61 99.91
CA GLY A 53 29.75 24.94 99.43
C GLY A 53 30.43 25.40 98.13
N THR A 54 31.06 24.46 97.41
CA THR A 54 31.75 24.72 96.12
C THR A 54 30.84 24.55 94.90
N ALA A 55 29.65 23.96 95.10
CA ALA A 55 28.53 23.89 94.16
C ALA A 55 27.21 24.14 94.94
N THR A 56 26.11 24.40 94.25
CA THR A 56 24.77 24.49 94.89
C THR A 56 23.88 23.36 94.39
N GLU A 57 22.90 22.91 95.18
CA GLU A 57 21.94 21.87 94.74
C GLU A 57 21.16 22.28 93.46
N ASN A 58 21.12 23.58 93.12
CA ASN A 58 20.51 24.11 91.89
C ASN A 58 21.51 24.26 90.73
N HIS A 59 22.76 23.84 90.91
CA HIS A 59 23.88 24.07 89.99
C HIS A 59 24.82 22.86 90.08
N ASP A 60 24.33 21.72 89.61
CA ASP A 60 25.02 20.43 89.59
C ASP A 60 26.15 20.34 88.55
N GLY A 61 26.50 21.48 87.90
CA GLY A 61 27.55 21.58 86.91
C GLY A 61 27.15 21.09 85.51
N PHE A 62 25.88 20.72 85.31
CA PHE A 62 25.32 20.29 84.03
C PHE A 62 24.17 21.23 83.63
N GLU A 63 24.49 22.52 83.45
CA GLU A 63 23.47 23.51 83.07
C GLU A 63 22.93 23.29 81.65
N ASP A 64 21.60 23.27 81.54
CA ASP A 64 20.87 23.60 80.31
C ASP A 64 21.23 25.05 79.89
N GLU A 65 21.65 25.27 78.63
CA GLU A 65 21.89 26.64 78.14
C GLU A 65 20.68 27.54 78.43
N THR A 66 20.95 28.63 79.15
CA THR A 66 19.98 29.62 79.63
C THR A 66 18.98 30.10 78.57
N SER A 67 17.68 30.04 78.88
CA SER A 67 16.76 31.12 78.51
C SER A 67 15.68 31.35 79.56
N SER A 68 15.60 32.61 79.92
CA SER A 68 14.84 33.25 80.96
C SER A 68 13.40 33.57 80.52
N VAL A 69 12.57 33.84 81.54
CA VAL A 69 11.27 34.52 81.49
C VAL A 69 10.08 33.66 81.03
N LEU A 70 9.23 33.34 82.02
CA LEU A 70 7.81 33.02 81.88
C LEU A 70 7.13 34.04 80.95
N LYS A 71 6.80 33.61 79.73
CA LYS A 71 5.64 34.10 78.99
C LYS A 71 4.77 32.90 78.68
N GLU A 72 3.48 32.99 79.02
CA GLU A 72 2.46 32.12 78.46
C GLU A 72 2.64 32.09 76.94
N VAL A 73 3.14 30.96 76.43
CA VAL A 73 3.08 30.65 75.01
C VAL A 73 1.83 29.79 74.86
N PRO A 74 0.78 30.26 74.17
CA PRO A 74 -0.41 29.46 73.92
C PRO A 74 0.02 28.16 73.25
N MET A 75 -0.68 27.05 73.53
CA MET A 75 -0.48 25.74 72.90
C MET A 75 -0.27 25.86 71.38
N LEU A 76 0.97 26.08 70.97
CA LEU A 76 1.39 26.16 69.59
C LEU A 76 1.89 24.77 69.28
N ARG A 77 0.92 23.97 68.85
CA ARG A 77 1.01 22.81 67.96
C ARG A 77 2.38 22.15 67.93
N ALA A 78 2.40 20.92 68.45
CA ALA A 78 3.23 19.83 67.96
C ALA A 78 3.67 20.07 66.52
N THR A 79 4.97 20.18 66.28
CA THR A 79 5.54 20.10 64.94
C THR A 79 5.14 18.75 64.38
N THR A 80 4.13 18.80 63.51
CA THR A 80 3.36 17.71 62.93
C THR A 80 4.16 17.00 61.83
N GLY A 81 5.40 16.61 62.13
CA GLY A 81 6.35 16.09 61.15
C GLY A 81 6.92 14.69 61.42
N TYR A 82 6.98 14.22 62.67
CA TYR A 82 7.61 12.94 63.00
C TYR A 82 6.61 11.79 63.21
N PRO A 83 6.95 10.54 62.80
CA PRO A 83 6.15 9.36 63.11
C PRO A 83 6.01 9.13 64.63
N ASN A 84 4.99 8.36 65.06
CA ASN A 84 4.94 7.88 66.43
C ASN A 84 6.17 6.98 66.70
N VAL A 85 7.00 7.37 67.67
CA VAL A 85 8.31 6.76 67.95
C VAL A 85 8.18 5.27 68.30
N ASN A 86 7.25 4.89 69.19
CA ASN A 86 7.03 3.48 69.55
C ASN A 86 6.63 2.64 68.34
N SER A 87 5.75 3.17 67.49
CA SER A 87 5.33 2.52 66.25
C SER A 87 6.49 2.42 65.25
N TYR A 88 7.33 3.46 65.16
CA TYR A 88 8.52 3.48 64.31
C TYR A 88 9.56 2.44 64.76
N ILE A 89 9.82 2.33 66.07
CA ILE A 89 10.71 1.31 66.65
C ILE A 89 10.23 -0.10 66.29
N LYS A 90 8.93 -0.37 66.47
CA LYS A 90 8.34 -1.68 66.16
C LYS A 90 8.39 -2.00 64.67
N THR A 91 8.05 -1.02 63.83
CA THR A 91 8.02 -1.18 62.37
C THR A 91 9.41 -1.46 61.83
N ASN A 92 10.43 -0.75 62.32
CA ASN A 92 11.82 -0.93 61.88
C ASN A 92 12.56 -2.06 62.61
N LYS A 93 11.91 -2.73 63.58
CA LYS A 93 12.42 -3.90 64.30
C LYS A 93 13.81 -3.69 64.88
N PHE A 94 14.01 -2.56 65.56
CA PHE A 94 15.31 -2.24 66.14
C PHE A 94 15.75 -3.26 67.18
N SER A 95 16.95 -3.82 66.99
CA SER A 95 17.64 -4.59 68.02
C SER A 95 18.06 -3.69 69.17
N THR A 96 18.14 -4.24 70.38
CA THR A 96 18.64 -3.54 71.55
C THR A 96 20.15 -3.71 71.65
N ALA A 97 20.85 -2.65 72.07
CA ALA A 97 22.27 -2.71 72.38
C ALA A 97 22.54 -3.72 73.51
N LYS A 98 23.75 -4.27 73.54
CA LYS A 98 24.23 -5.04 74.70
C LYS A 98 24.51 -4.09 75.85
N ILE A 99 24.29 -4.56 77.08
CA ILE A 99 24.64 -3.82 78.29
C ILE A 99 26.15 -3.99 78.50
N GLU A 100 26.90 -2.92 78.32
CA GLU A 100 28.32 -2.84 78.63
C GLU A 100 28.51 -2.39 80.08
N LYS A 101 29.48 -2.98 80.79
CA LYS A 101 29.86 -2.54 82.14
C LYS A 101 31.25 -1.89 82.08
N GLN A 102 31.30 -0.59 82.33
CA GLN A 102 32.52 0.22 82.38
C GLN A 102 32.61 0.93 83.74
N LEU A 103 32.63 0.12 84.81
CA LEU A 103 32.52 0.62 86.19
C LEU A 103 33.70 1.52 86.57
N LYS A 104 33.42 2.69 87.17
CA LYS A 104 34.44 3.62 87.66
C LYS A 104 34.70 3.38 89.15
N SER A 105 35.93 3.04 89.50
CA SER A 105 36.32 2.73 90.90
C SER A 105 36.36 3.96 91.80
N GLN A 106 36.51 5.16 91.24
CA GLN A 106 36.60 6.43 91.98
C GLN A 106 35.26 6.93 92.53
N PHE A 107 34.13 6.40 92.05
CA PHE A 107 32.82 6.83 92.49
C PHE A 107 32.50 6.29 93.90
N PRO A 108 31.91 7.12 94.79
CA PRO A 108 31.51 6.68 96.11
C PRO A 108 30.44 5.59 96.01
N LYS A 109 30.44 4.66 96.96
CA LYS A 109 29.45 3.58 97.07
C LYS A 109 28.68 3.71 98.37
N PHE A 110 27.43 4.11 98.27
CA PHE A 110 26.49 4.17 99.39
C PHE A 110 25.23 3.38 99.07
N ASN A 111 24.48 3.00 100.11
CA ASN A 111 23.25 2.24 99.94
C ASN A 111 22.08 3.18 99.62
N TYR A 112 21.04 2.65 98.98
CA TYR A 112 19.73 3.29 99.00
C TYR A 112 19.16 3.31 100.42
N ARG A 113 18.13 4.12 100.66
CA ARG A 113 17.48 4.24 101.98
C ARG A 113 16.91 2.93 102.52
N ASN A 114 16.57 1.98 101.65
CA ASN A 114 16.07 0.66 102.04
C ASN A 114 17.17 -0.41 102.14
N GLY A 115 18.43 -0.05 101.87
CA GLY A 115 19.60 -0.93 101.92
C GLY A 115 20.21 -1.25 100.55
N TYR A 116 21.30 -2.02 100.58
CA TYR A 116 22.02 -2.47 99.38
C TYR A 116 21.09 -3.24 98.43
N GLY A 117 21.16 -2.95 97.13
CA GLY A 117 20.39 -3.68 96.12
C GLY A 117 18.88 -3.46 96.16
N LYS A 118 18.40 -2.44 96.88
CA LYS A 118 16.97 -2.15 97.05
C LYS A 118 16.58 -0.76 96.50
N PRO A 119 16.76 -0.51 95.20
CA PRO A 119 16.18 0.66 94.56
C PRO A 119 14.65 0.55 94.56
N GLU A 120 13.97 1.69 94.62
CA GLU A 120 12.51 1.79 94.57
C GLU A 120 11.97 2.08 93.17
N GLY A 121 12.87 2.41 92.25
CA GLY A 121 12.53 2.86 90.91
C GLY A 121 13.73 3.36 90.14
N ILE A 122 13.46 3.95 88.99
CA ILE A 122 14.45 4.44 88.04
C ILE A 122 14.07 5.87 87.64
N VAL A 123 15.00 6.83 87.77
CA VAL A 123 14.88 8.17 87.20
C VAL A 123 15.47 8.18 85.80
N ILE A 124 14.70 8.78 84.91
CA ILE A 124 14.97 8.91 83.50
C ILE A 124 15.46 10.33 83.26
N HIS A 125 16.71 10.47 82.86
CA HIS A 125 17.36 11.74 82.55
C HIS A 125 17.65 11.90 81.06
N GLU A 126 18.06 13.11 80.68
CA GLU A 126 18.78 13.40 79.43
C GLU A 126 19.88 14.45 79.66
N THR A 127 20.96 14.37 78.88
CA THR A 127 22.25 15.01 79.20
C THR A 127 22.33 16.52 78.97
N ALA A 128 21.22 17.19 78.59
CA ALA A 128 21.11 18.62 78.31
C ALA A 128 22.00 19.16 77.16
N ASN A 129 22.91 18.35 76.60
CA ASN A 129 23.94 18.79 75.67
C ASN A 129 23.72 18.25 74.24
N ASN A 130 23.34 19.13 73.31
CA ASN A 130 23.08 18.77 71.91
C ASN A 130 24.33 18.31 71.12
N SER A 131 25.53 18.60 71.64
CA SER A 131 26.80 18.38 70.93
C SER A 131 27.59 17.18 71.43
N SER A 132 27.23 16.64 72.59
CA SER A 132 28.04 15.63 73.28
C SER A 132 27.93 14.24 72.67
N THR A 133 28.78 13.34 73.18
CA THR A 133 28.75 11.92 72.86
C THR A 133 28.75 11.15 74.16
N ILE A 134 28.24 9.91 74.17
CA ILE A 134 28.20 9.08 75.39
C ILE A 134 29.59 8.92 76.05
N THR A 135 30.67 8.84 75.28
CA THR A 135 32.03 8.79 75.83
C THR A 135 32.44 10.14 76.44
N GLY A 136 32.07 11.25 75.79
CA GLY A 136 32.31 12.59 76.30
C GLY A 136 31.61 12.85 77.62
N GLU A 137 30.32 12.48 77.72
CA GLU A 137 29.53 12.59 78.94
C GLU A 137 30.11 11.73 80.08
N ILE A 138 30.42 10.46 79.80
CA ILE A 138 31.05 9.58 80.79
C ILE A 138 32.38 10.15 81.28
N ASN A 139 33.22 10.69 80.38
CA ASN A 139 34.51 11.27 80.76
C ASN A 139 34.35 12.55 81.59
N TYR A 140 33.47 13.46 81.16
CA TYR A 140 33.19 14.70 81.88
C TYR A 140 32.65 14.40 83.28
N MET A 141 31.65 13.54 83.38
CA MET A 141 31.06 13.14 84.66
C MET A 141 32.06 12.36 85.53
N SER A 142 32.93 11.54 84.93
CA SER A 142 34.00 10.88 85.69
C SER A 142 34.95 11.90 86.34
N ASN A 143 35.28 12.99 85.66
CA ASN A 143 36.16 14.02 86.18
C ASN A 143 35.48 14.93 87.21
N ASN A 144 34.15 15.08 87.15
CA ASN A 144 33.35 15.97 88.00
C ASN A 144 32.44 15.21 88.98
N TYR A 145 32.77 13.96 89.31
CA TYR A 145 31.87 13.06 90.06
C TYR A 145 31.52 13.51 91.49
N ASN A 146 32.34 14.39 92.08
CA ASN A 146 32.05 15.01 93.38
C ASN A 146 30.84 15.96 93.32
N ASN A 147 30.43 16.38 92.12
CA ASN A 147 29.25 17.20 91.87
C ASN A 147 28.04 16.34 91.46
N ALA A 148 28.21 15.51 90.41
CA ALA A 148 27.19 14.56 90.03
C ALA A 148 27.76 13.33 89.31
N PHE A 149 27.11 12.18 89.52
CA PHE A 149 27.30 10.99 88.71
C PHE A 149 26.03 10.12 88.66
N VAL A 150 25.86 9.34 87.59
CA VAL A 150 24.70 8.44 87.37
C VAL A 150 25.11 6.98 87.20
N HIS A 151 24.13 6.06 87.14
CA HIS A 151 24.41 4.62 87.00
C HIS A 151 24.82 4.21 85.59
N ALA A 152 24.18 4.79 84.58
CA ALA A 152 24.39 4.39 83.20
C ALA A 152 24.06 5.50 82.21
N PHE A 153 24.66 5.41 81.03
CA PHE A 153 24.31 6.22 79.88
C PHE A 153 23.77 5.35 78.75
N VAL A 154 22.84 5.89 77.97
CA VAL A 154 22.25 5.25 76.81
C VAL A 154 22.31 6.19 75.61
N ASP A 155 22.75 5.66 74.46
CA ASP A 155 22.64 6.33 73.17
C ASP A 155 21.99 5.41 72.11
N LYS A 156 21.95 5.87 70.86
CA LYS A 156 21.41 5.14 69.70
C LYS A 156 22.00 3.74 69.48
N SER A 157 23.18 3.47 70.02
CA SER A 157 24.01 2.30 69.72
C SER A 157 24.52 1.53 70.94
N ARG A 158 24.63 2.17 72.11
CA ARG A 158 25.26 1.60 73.31
C ARG A 158 24.42 1.86 74.56
N ILE A 159 24.51 0.90 75.49
CA ILE A 159 24.05 1.02 76.88
C ILE A 159 25.29 0.76 77.74
N ILE A 160 25.76 1.77 78.47
CA ILE A 160 26.99 1.67 79.25
C ILE A 160 26.66 1.94 80.72
N GLN A 161 26.74 0.91 81.54
CA GLN A 161 26.65 1.00 82.99
C GLN A 161 28.03 1.34 83.57
N ILE A 162 28.11 2.43 84.31
CA ILE A 162 29.36 2.97 84.88
C ILE A 162 29.40 2.94 86.41
N HIS A 163 28.27 2.66 87.06
CA HIS A 163 28.20 2.40 88.50
C HIS A 163 27.30 1.18 88.80
N PRO A 164 27.59 0.35 89.82
CA PRO A 164 26.73 -0.76 90.23
C PRO A 164 25.33 -0.25 90.61
N THR A 165 24.28 -0.91 90.11
CA THR A 165 22.87 -0.52 90.36
C THR A 165 22.38 -0.93 91.74
N GLU A 166 23.21 -1.65 92.50
CA GLU A 166 22.94 -1.99 93.89
C GLU A 166 23.29 -0.85 94.87
N ASN A 167 23.99 0.19 94.41
CA ASN A 167 24.40 1.37 95.17
C ASN A 167 23.71 2.64 94.67
N GLY A 168 23.57 3.66 95.52
CA GLY A 168 23.05 4.98 95.13
C GLY A 168 24.05 5.81 94.33
N VAL A 169 23.56 6.87 93.68
CA VAL A 169 24.36 7.83 92.90
C VAL A 169 23.91 9.25 93.21
N TRP A 170 24.65 10.26 92.72
CA TRP A 170 24.35 11.67 92.92
C TRP A 170 23.94 12.34 91.61
N GLY A 171 22.65 12.33 91.25
CA GLY A 171 22.24 12.93 89.97
C GLY A 171 20.79 13.41 89.87
N ALA A 172 20.01 13.33 90.96
CA ALA A 172 18.62 13.80 90.96
C ALA A 172 18.19 14.46 92.29
N GLY A 173 19.14 15.03 93.02
CA GLY A 173 18.89 15.58 94.35
C GLY A 173 18.78 14.52 95.46
N GLN A 174 19.02 14.95 96.71
CA GLN A 174 19.19 14.05 97.85
C GLN A 174 18.05 13.04 98.06
N TYR A 175 16.80 13.43 97.80
CA TYR A 175 15.64 12.57 98.02
C TYR A 175 15.51 11.45 96.97
N ALA A 176 15.90 11.69 95.72
CA ALA A 176 15.89 10.69 94.66
C ALA A 176 17.17 9.85 94.65
N ASN A 177 18.33 10.45 94.98
CA ASN A 177 19.61 9.75 95.17
C ASN A 177 19.48 8.61 96.20
N ALA A 178 18.66 8.82 97.23
CA ALA A 178 18.35 7.81 98.24
C ALA A 178 17.45 6.67 97.75
N ARG A 179 16.77 6.80 96.60
CA ARG A 179 15.68 5.90 96.19
C ARG A 179 15.90 5.19 94.87
N PHE A 180 16.50 5.84 93.88
CA PHE A 180 16.32 5.44 92.49
C PHE A 180 17.64 5.17 91.76
N ILE A 181 17.59 4.21 90.83
CA ILE A 181 18.62 4.08 89.78
C ILE A 181 18.45 5.28 88.85
N GLN A 182 19.54 5.89 88.39
CA GLN A 182 19.51 7.07 87.52
C GLN A 182 20.24 6.77 86.23
N VAL A 183 19.58 7.01 85.11
CA VAL A 183 20.09 6.68 83.78
C VAL A 183 20.00 7.91 82.90
N GLU A 184 21.05 8.17 82.14
CA GLU A 184 21.18 9.32 81.24
C GLU A 184 20.93 8.94 79.79
N LEU A 185 20.13 9.73 79.09
CA LEU A 185 19.95 9.63 77.65
C LEU A 185 20.74 10.71 76.93
N VAL A 186 21.72 10.30 76.13
CA VAL A 186 22.51 11.24 75.33
C VAL A 186 21.66 11.82 74.20
N ARG A 187 21.65 13.15 74.06
CA ARG A 187 20.87 13.83 73.01
C ARG A 187 21.29 13.33 71.62
N SER A 188 20.28 13.11 70.78
CA SER A 188 20.36 12.50 69.45
C SER A 188 20.22 13.58 68.38
N LYS A 189 20.82 13.36 67.20
CA LYS A 189 20.84 14.39 66.13
C LYS A 189 19.75 14.21 65.09
N THR A 190 19.13 13.04 65.03
CA THR A 190 18.06 12.71 64.07
C THR A 190 16.96 11.88 64.73
N PHE A 191 15.80 11.81 64.08
CA PHE A 191 14.65 11.05 64.59
C PHE A 191 14.90 9.54 64.68
N ASP A 192 15.67 8.95 63.74
CA ASP A 192 16.07 7.54 63.80
C ASP A 192 17.02 7.29 64.97
N GLU A 193 17.99 8.19 65.17
CA GLU A 193 18.92 8.11 66.31
C GLU A 193 18.18 8.21 67.64
N PHE A 194 17.24 9.15 67.75
CA PHE A 194 16.35 9.29 68.90
C PHE A 194 15.50 8.03 69.12
N SER A 195 14.89 7.49 68.07
CA SER A 195 14.07 6.28 68.18
C SER A 195 14.89 5.06 68.62
N ARG A 196 16.13 4.91 68.14
CA ARG A 196 17.04 3.84 68.57
C ARG A 196 17.49 4.02 70.01
N SER A 197 17.78 5.25 70.42
CA SER A 197 18.18 5.55 71.80
C SER A 197 17.02 5.29 72.76
N ILE A 198 15.79 5.69 72.42
CA ILE A 198 14.56 5.32 73.15
C ILE A 198 14.34 3.80 73.21
N ASN A 199 14.59 3.06 72.12
CA ASN A 199 14.49 1.60 72.12
C ASN A 199 15.47 0.92 73.11
N ASN A 200 16.71 1.39 73.13
CA ASN A 200 17.74 0.94 74.06
C ASN A 200 17.41 1.34 75.49
N TYR A 201 16.92 2.57 75.67
CA TYR A 201 16.64 3.14 76.97
C TYR A 201 15.47 2.41 77.63
N ALA A 202 14.36 2.25 76.91
CA ALA A 202 13.22 1.49 77.40
C ALA A 202 13.56 0.01 77.68
N TYR A 203 14.47 -0.59 76.90
CA TYR A 203 14.97 -1.94 77.17
C TYR A 203 15.78 -2.02 78.45
N TYR A 204 16.70 -1.08 78.67
CA TYR A 204 17.52 -1.06 79.87
C TYR A 204 16.68 -0.78 81.12
N THR A 205 15.73 0.15 81.06
CA THR A 205 14.75 0.38 82.13
C THR A 205 13.94 -0.89 82.41
N ALA A 206 13.40 -1.56 81.40
CA ALA A 206 12.66 -2.82 81.58
C ALA A 206 13.52 -3.95 82.15
N TYR A 207 14.76 -4.06 81.70
CA TYR A 207 15.75 -5.02 82.20
C TYR A 207 16.01 -4.80 83.69
N LEU A 208 16.23 -3.55 84.12
CA LEU A 208 16.47 -3.20 85.52
C LEU A 208 15.23 -3.44 86.39
N LEU A 209 14.05 -3.05 85.93
CA LEU A 209 12.80 -3.35 86.65
C LEU A 209 12.61 -4.86 86.81
N ASN A 210 12.90 -5.67 85.78
CA ASN A 210 12.80 -7.12 85.86
C ASN A 210 13.88 -7.72 86.79
N GLN A 211 15.09 -7.16 86.77
CA GLN A 211 16.20 -7.56 87.64
C GLN A 211 15.82 -7.39 89.11
N TYR A 212 15.25 -6.23 89.49
CA TYR A 212 14.86 -5.90 90.86
C TYR A 212 13.43 -6.28 91.23
N LYS A 213 12.70 -6.97 90.34
CA LYS A 213 11.30 -7.39 90.53
C LYS A 213 10.36 -6.22 90.87
N LEU A 214 10.65 -5.05 90.32
CA LEU A 214 9.80 -3.87 90.41
C LEU A 214 8.74 -3.91 89.29
N PRO A 215 7.48 -3.54 89.57
CA PRO A 215 6.47 -3.38 88.53
C PRO A 215 6.82 -2.18 87.64
N VAL A 216 6.25 -2.11 86.44
CA VAL A 216 6.32 -0.89 85.60
C VAL A 216 5.20 0.04 86.02
N ASP A 217 5.53 1.15 86.67
CA ASP A 217 4.56 2.13 87.19
C ASP A 217 5.03 3.57 86.95
N ASN A 218 4.17 4.41 86.37
CA ASN A 218 4.53 5.74 85.85
C ASN A 218 4.30 6.83 86.90
N ALA A 219 5.37 7.33 87.51
CA ALA A 219 5.28 8.35 88.55
C ALA A 219 5.15 9.79 88.04
N HIS A 220 5.17 10.02 86.72
CA HIS A 220 5.24 11.36 86.16
C HIS A 220 4.02 12.24 86.48
N GLY A 221 2.83 11.64 86.57
CA GLY A 221 1.57 12.37 86.77
C GLY A 221 1.11 12.52 88.22
N ASP A 222 1.61 11.69 89.14
CA ASP A 222 1.08 11.60 90.52
C ASP A 222 2.15 11.47 91.62
N GLY A 223 3.43 11.39 91.24
CA GLY A 223 4.53 11.22 92.19
C GLY A 223 4.56 9.85 92.87
N LYS A 224 3.98 8.80 92.26
CA LYS A 224 3.99 7.44 92.79
C LYS A 224 4.33 6.43 91.69
N GLY A 225 5.27 5.53 91.98
CA GLY A 225 5.62 4.46 91.04
C GLY A 225 7.11 4.18 90.99
N THR A 226 7.54 3.54 89.91
CA THR A 226 8.88 2.96 89.77
C THR A 226 9.65 3.52 88.56
N VAL A 227 9.01 4.29 87.70
CA VAL A 227 9.65 4.99 86.58
C VAL A 227 9.34 6.48 86.70
N TRP A 228 10.37 7.28 86.96
CA TRP A 228 10.30 8.70 87.30
C TRP A 228 11.01 9.53 86.24
N SER A 229 10.46 10.68 85.84
CA SER A 229 11.27 11.71 85.17
C SER A 229 11.96 12.57 86.22
N HIS A 230 13.05 13.25 85.86
CA HIS A 230 13.67 14.22 86.76
C HIS A 230 12.70 15.37 87.10
N ASP A 231 11.89 15.81 86.14
CA ASP A 231 10.77 16.75 86.37
C ASP A 231 9.78 16.28 87.46
N ALA A 232 9.48 14.98 87.53
CA ALA A 232 8.59 14.43 88.56
C ALA A 232 9.28 14.42 89.94
N VAL A 233 10.60 14.22 89.98
CA VAL A 233 11.38 14.37 91.21
C VAL A 233 11.30 15.82 91.70
N THR A 234 11.55 16.80 90.83
CA THR A 234 11.42 18.24 91.15
C THR A 234 10.06 18.58 91.73
N ARG A 235 8.97 18.12 91.10
CA ARG A 235 7.59 18.46 91.51
C ARG A 235 7.11 17.74 92.78
N TYR A 236 7.53 16.50 93.02
CA TYR A 236 6.94 15.66 94.09
C TYR A 236 7.90 15.31 95.23
N LEU A 237 9.21 15.35 95.01
CA LEU A 237 10.22 15.05 96.03
C LEU A 237 11.04 16.29 96.43
N GLY A 238 11.34 17.18 95.48
CA GLY A 238 12.21 18.35 95.69
C GLY A 238 13.70 17.99 95.76
N GLY A 239 14.55 18.95 96.16
CA GLY A 239 16.01 18.78 96.23
C GLY A 239 16.74 18.85 94.89
N THR A 240 16.04 19.23 93.83
CA THR A 240 16.53 19.52 92.46
C THR A 240 15.50 20.42 91.77
N THR A 241 15.91 21.15 90.74
CA THR A 241 15.05 22.04 89.94
C THR A 241 14.93 21.63 88.47
N HIS A 242 15.50 20.48 88.09
CA HIS A 242 15.61 20.07 86.70
C HIS A 242 14.28 19.54 86.14
N THR A 243 14.09 19.67 84.83
CA THR A 243 12.82 19.31 84.14
C THR A 243 13.00 18.26 83.04
N ASP A 244 14.16 17.63 82.96
CA ASP A 244 14.43 16.54 82.03
C ASP A 244 13.57 15.28 82.32
N PRO A 245 13.29 14.46 81.29
CA PRO A 245 13.60 14.64 79.87
C PRO A 245 12.42 15.26 79.10
N VAL A 246 11.49 15.93 79.79
CA VAL A 246 10.17 16.31 79.25
C VAL A 246 10.30 17.20 78.02
N GLY A 247 11.10 18.27 78.13
CA GLY A 247 11.37 19.18 77.03
C GLY A 247 12.01 18.47 75.83
N TYR A 248 13.03 17.66 76.07
CA TYR A 248 13.74 16.92 75.02
C TYR A 248 12.85 15.88 74.32
N PHE A 249 12.01 15.14 75.05
CA PHE A 249 11.05 14.21 74.44
C PHE A 249 10.05 14.95 73.56
N ASN A 250 9.53 16.09 74.04
CA ASN A 250 8.58 16.91 73.29
C ASN A 250 9.16 17.43 71.97
N GLN A 251 10.47 17.74 71.90
CA GLN A 251 11.15 18.14 70.65
C GLN A 251 11.03 17.09 69.52
N TRP A 252 10.91 15.81 69.87
CA TRP A 252 10.78 14.70 68.93
C TRP A 252 9.33 14.22 68.75
N GLY A 253 8.34 14.94 69.27
CA GLY A 253 6.95 14.51 69.27
C GLY A 253 6.69 13.29 70.15
N TYR A 254 7.53 13.06 71.16
CA TYR A 254 7.44 11.98 72.12
C TYR A 254 7.08 12.51 73.51
N ASN A 255 6.61 11.64 74.40
CA ASN A 255 6.26 12.03 75.77
C ASN A 255 6.59 10.90 76.76
N PHE A 256 6.60 11.24 78.05
CA PHE A 256 6.99 10.30 79.09
C PHE A 256 6.06 9.08 79.21
N THR A 257 4.76 9.26 79.00
CA THR A 257 3.77 8.18 79.03
C THR A 257 4.01 7.15 77.93
N ASP A 258 4.36 7.59 76.73
CA ASP A 258 4.73 6.71 75.62
C ASP A 258 6.04 5.95 75.92
N PHE A 259 7.02 6.59 76.58
CA PHE A 259 8.23 5.93 77.04
C PHE A 259 7.91 4.78 78.01
N VAL A 260 7.11 5.04 79.05
CA VAL A 260 6.74 4.01 80.03
C VAL A 260 5.92 2.89 79.38
N SER A 261 5.10 3.20 78.37
CA SER A 261 4.38 2.19 77.59
C SER A 261 5.33 1.23 76.85
N LEU A 262 6.41 1.75 76.27
CA LEU A 262 7.45 0.94 75.62
C LEU A 262 8.24 0.10 76.64
N VAL A 263 8.53 0.65 77.81
CA VAL A 263 9.15 -0.08 78.94
C VAL A 263 8.26 -1.27 79.34
N ASN A 264 6.96 -1.07 79.50
CA ASN A 264 6.01 -2.12 79.89
C ASN A 264 5.95 -3.27 78.87
N GLU A 265 5.94 -2.93 77.58
CA GLU A 265 5.97 -3.94 76.52
C GLU A 265 7.23 -4.81 76.57
N LYS A 266 8.39 -4.18 76.76
CA LYS A 266 9.67 -4.88 76.88
C LYS A 266 9.74 -5.72 78.16
N TYR A 267 9.19 -5.22 79.27
CA TYR A 267 9.11 -5.94 80.53
C TYR A 267 8.26 -7.22 80.42
N LYS A 268 7.08 -7.12 79.78
CA LYS A 268 6.21 -8.29 79.52
C LYS A 268 6.88 -9.34 78.64
N ALA A 269 7.64 -8.91 77.63
CA ALA A 269 8.37 -9.83 76.76
C ALA A 269 9.41 -10.68 77.50
N MET A 270 9.88 -10.23 78.68
CA MET A 270 10.87 -10.95 79.49
C MET A 270 10.27 -12.06 80.39
N GLN A 271 8.95 -12.31 80.37
CA GLN A 271 8.25 -13.19 81.33
C GLN A 271 7.75 -14.57 80.79
N VAL A 272 8.20 -15.08 79.62
CA VAL A 272 7.68 -16.32 78.96
C VAL A 272 8.50 -17.60 79.26
N SER A 273 7.87 -18.79 79.45
CA SER A 273 8.48 -20.12 79.78
C SER A 273 8.36 -21.18 78.66
N TYR A 274 9.33 -22.11 78.52
CA TYR A 274 9.47 -23.11 77.42
C TYR A 274 9.45 -24.60 77.86
N GLU A 275 9.00 -25.52 76.97
CA GLU A 275 9.03 -26.98 77.14
C GLU A 275 10.42 -27.62 76.88
N LYS A 276 10.73 -28.75 77.53
CA LYS A 276 11.97 -29.55 77.34
C LYS A 276 11.77 -30.68 76.32
N ILE A 277 12.83 -31.05 75.58
CA ILE A 277 12.84 -32.21 74.68
C ILE A 277 13.32 -33.45 75.46
N GLU A 278 12.51 -34.51 75.50
CA GLU A 278 12.77 -35.77 76.21
C GLU A 278 13.77 -36.66 75.46
N TYR A 279 13.60 -36.80 74.14
CA TYR A 279 14.56 -37.48 73.27
C TYR A 279 14.52 -36.91 71.85
N ASP A 280 15.59 -37.14 71.09
CA ASP A 280 15.70 -36.86 69.66
C ASP A 280 16.57 -37.96 68.99
N LYS A 281 15.95 -38.78 68.13
CA LYS A 281 16.63 -39.89 67.43
C LYS A 281 16.48 -39.79 65.91
N ALA A 282 17.49 -40.25 65.19
CA ALA A 282 17.40 -40.39 63.73
C ALA A 282 16.52 -41.58 63.35
N ILE A 283 15.67 -41.41 62.34
CA ILE A 283 14.82 -42.46 61.78
C ILE A 283 14.82 -42.38 60.25
N THR A 284 14.37 -43.44 59.59
CA THR A 284 14.09 -43.43 58.16
C THR A 284 12.63 -43.77 57.98
N ALA A 285 11.85 -42.81 57.50
CA ALA A 285 10.46 -43.03 57.13
C ALA A 285 10.06 -42.05 56.02
N TYR A 286 8.95 -42.34 55.35
CA TYR A 286 8.28 -41.39 54.49
C TYR A 286 6.82 -41.24 54.90
N SER A 287 6.37 -39.99 54.91
CA SER A 287 5.01 -39.63 55.30
C SER A 287 4.43 -38.61 54.32
N ARG A 288 3.10 -38.42 54.37
CA ARG A 288 2.41 -37.28 53.75
C ARG A 288 1.62 -36.50 54.79
N VAL A 289 1.25 -35.27 54.45
CA VAL A 289 0.37 -34.47 55.30
C VAL A 289 -1.00 -35.15 55.38
N LYS A 290 -1.41 -35.51 56.60
CA LYS A 290 -2.76 -36.04 56.91
C LYS A 290 -3.71 -34.90 57.26
N THR A 291 -3.29 -34.00 58.16
CA THR A 291 -4.12 -32.91 58.67
C THR A 291 -3.35 -31.60 58.66
N ALA A 292 -3.51 -30.82 57.59
CA ALA A 292 -2.83 -29.52 57.45
C ALA A 292 -3.41 -28.45 58.38
N THR A 293 -4.73 -28.43 58.56
CA THR A 293 -5.44 -27.42 59.36
C THR A 293 -5.00 -27.48 60.82
N GLY A 294 -4.65 -26.32 61.38
CA GLY A 294 -4.18 -26.20 62.77
C GLY A 294 -2.73 -26.62 63.00
N ASN A 295 -2.01 -27.10 61.97
CA ASN A 295 -0.64 -27.58 62.10
C ASN A 295 0.36 -26.68 61.38
N SER A 296 1.52 -26.51 62.00
CA SER A 296 2.60 -25.65 61.50
C SER A 296 3.94 -26.37 61.56
N VAL A 297 4.88 -25.89 60.74
CA VAL A 297 6.25 -26.39 60.69
C VAL A 297 7.15 -25.41 61.43
N TRP A 298 8.04 -25.95 62.25
CA TRP A 298 8.85 -25.17 63.19
C TRP A 298 10.34 -25.50 63.04
N THR A 299 11.22 -24.57 63.42
CA THR A 299 12.68 -24.79 63.36
C THR A 299 13.15 -25.83 64.39
N LYS A 300 12.38 -26.00 65.47
CA LYS A 300 12.48 -26.98 66.55
C LYS A 300 11.06 -27.40 66.95
N PRO A 301 10.84 -28.50 67.71
CA PRO A 301 9.53 -28.82 68.28
C PRO A 301 8.83 -27.58 68.88
N ASN A 302 7.53 -27.39 68.62
CA ASN A 302 6.81 -26.20 69.09
C ASN A 302 6.87 -26.08 70.63
N LYS A 303 6.81 -24.85 71.15
CA LYS A 303 6.92 -24.48 72.58
C LYS A 303 8.28 -24.78 73.24
N THR A 304 9.27 -25.26 72.50
CA THR A 304 10.64 -25.40 73.01
C THR A 304 11.46 -24.12 72.80
N GLU A 305 12.53 -23.95 73.57
CA GLU A 305 13.37 -22.75 73.52
C GLU A 305 13.99 -22.52 72.13
N GLY A 306 13.70 -21.34 71.57
CA GLY A 306 14.18 -20.94 70.24
C GLY A 306 13.41 -21.57 69.07
N ALA A 307 12.26 -22.22 69.31
CA ALA A 307 11.37 -22.65 68.25
C ALA A 307 10.77 -21.42 67.53
N LYS A 308 10.98 -21.35 66.21
CA LYS A 308 10.43 -20.31 65.34
C LYS A 308 9.54 -20.95 64.30
N LEU A 309 8.43 -20.29 63.98
CA LEU A 309 7.54 -20.72 62.91
C LEU A 309 8.30 -20.65 61.57
N VAL A 310 8.32 -21.76 60.84
CA VAL A 310 8.91 -21.84 59.50
C VAL A 310 7.86 -21.52 58.46
N ASN A 311 6.76 -22.29 58.44
CA ASN A 311 5.66 -22.16 57.50
C ASN A 311 4.44 -22.96 58.01
N PRO A 312 3.22 -22.65 57.54
CA PRO A 312 2.08 -23.54 57.78
C PRO A 312 2.31 -24.91 57.12
N LEU A 313 1.80 -25.99 57.73
CA LEU A 313 1.97 -27.35 57.18
C LEU A 313 1.29 -27.51 55.81
N SER A 314 0.24 -26.72 55.54
CA SER A 314 -0.48 -26.69 54.27
C SER A 314 0.41 -26.41 53.05
N SER A 315 1.55 -25.71 53.22
CA SER A 315 2.54 -25.46 52.15
C SER A 315 3.20 -26.74 51.61
N TYR A 316 3.00 -27.87 52.30
CA TYR A 316 3.60 -29.16 51.98
C TYR A 316 2.57 -30.27 51.71
N THR A 317 1.29 -29.93 51.64
CA THR A 317 0.23 -30.87 51.22
C THR A 317 0.53 -31.45 49.84
N GLY A 318 0.35 -32.77 49.67
CA GLY A 318 0.62 -33.49 48.42
C GLY A 318 2.10 -33.82 48.16
N LYS A 319 3.04 -33.40 49.03
CA LYS A 319 4.47 -33.73 48.90
C LYS A 319 4.82 -34.96 49.72
N ASN A 320 5.77 -35.76 49.22
CA ASN A 320 6.41 -36.82 49.99
C ASN A 320 7.39 -36.19 51.00
N LEU A 321 7.18 -36.43 52.29
CA LEU A 321 7.99 -35.91 53.38
C LEU A 321 8.96 -36.99 53.82
N ARG A 322 10.25 -36.81 53.56
CA ARG A 322 11.28 -37.73 54.05
C ARG A 322 11.56 -37.42 55.51
N ILE A 323 11.17 -38.32 56.42
CA ILE A 323 11.39 -38.14 57.84
C ILE A 323 12.82 -38.53 58.17
N LEU A 324 13.52 -37.59 58.80
CA LEU A 324 14.94 -37.70 59.16
C LEU A 324 15.11 -38.05 60.64
N ARG A 325 14.26 -37.47 61.50
CA ARG A 325 14.36 -37.56 62.95
C ARG A 325 12.99 -37.56 63.60
N GLU A 326 12.94 -38.14 64.78
CA GLU A 326 11.80 -38.15 65.69
C GLU A 326 12.26 -37.58 67.04
N ALA A 327 11.53 -36.61 67.57
CA ALA A 327 11.76 -36.05 68.89
C ALA A 327 10.49 -36.07 69.74
N LYS A 328 10.62 -36.23 71.04
CA LYS A 328 9.49 -36.23 71.98
C LYS A 328 9.59 -35.04 72.93
N THR A 329 8.48 -34.31 73.10
CA THR A 329 8.26 -33.33 74.18
C THR A 329 7.17 -33.87 75.10
N PRO A 330 6.96 -33.30 76.30
CA PRO A 330 5.85 -33.71 77.16
C PRO A 330 4.47 -33.66 76.47
N SER A 331 4.32 -32.78 75.48
CA SER A 331 3.07 -32.54 74.77
C SER A 331 2.88 -33.37 73.48
N ALA A 332 3.94 -33.74 72.75
CA ALA A 332 3.81 -34.40 71.45
C ALA A 332 5.10 -35.12 70.98
N ILE A 333 4.94 -35.96 69.95
CA ILE A 333 6.04 -36.50 69.14
C ILE A 333 6.13 -35.69 67.85
N TRP A 334 7.34 -35.24 67.53
CA TRP A 334 7.66 -34.37 66.41
C TRP A 334 8.51 -35.09 65.39
N TYR A 335 8.21 -34.91 64.11
CA TYR A 335 9.00 -35.40 62.99
C TYR A 335 9.74 -34.26 62.31
N GLN A 336 11.06 -34.39 62.20
CA GLN A 336 11.86 -33.57 61.32
C GLN A 336 11.81 -34.15 59.91
N PHE A 337 11.44 -33.34 58.93
CA PHE A 337 11.34 -33.81 57.55
C PHE A 337 12.18 -32.97 56.57
N SER A 338 12.51 -33.59 55.45
CA SER A 338 13.09 -32.94 54.28
C SER A 338 12.21 -33.14 53.04
N ILE A 339 12.38 -32.23 52.08
CA ILE A 339 11.77 -32.29 50.75
C ILE A 339 12.87 -31.94 49.75
N GLY A 340 13.04 -32.75 48.70
CA GLY A 340 14.09 -32.53 47.70
C GLY A 340 15.50 -32.51 48.30
N GLY A 341 15.73 -33.26 49.38
CA GLY A 341 17.02 -33.36 50.08
C GLY A 341 17.31 -32.20 51.05
N LYS A 342 16.48 -31.16 51.09
CA LYS A 342 16.64 -30.03 52.02
C LYS A 342 15.79 -30.23 53.27
N THR A 343 16.42 -30.17 54.45
CA THR A 343 15.71 -30.18 55.75
C THR A 343 14.82 -28.95 55.87
N ILE A 344 13.54 -29.16 56.18
CA ILE A 344 12.53 -28.10 56.26
C ILE A 344 12.25 -27.69 57.71
N GLY A 345 11.98 -28.65 58.59
CA GLY A 345 11.65 -28.36 59.97
C GLY A 345 10.91 -29.51 60.65
N TRP A 346 10.37 -29.22 61.83
CA TRP A 346 9.67 -30.12 62.73
C TRP A 346 8.17 -29.90 62.67
N VAL A 347 7.40 -30.99 62.66
CA VAL A 347 5.93 -30.99 62.68
C VAL A 347 5.44 -32.08 63.62
N ASP A 348 4.26 -31.90 64.22
CA ASP A 348 3.62 -32.94 65.03
C ASP A 348 3.38 -34.18 64.16
N SER A 349 3.89 -35.33 64.61
CA SER A 349 3.75 -36.62 63.92
C SER A 349 2.28 -37.02 63.70
N LYS A 350 1.35 -36.58 64.56
CA LYS A 350 -0.09 -36.85 64.41
C LYS A 350 -0.71 -36.17 63.18
N ALA A 351 -0.08 -35.10 62.69
CA ALA A 351 -0.50 -34.39 61.49
C ALA A 351 -0.07 -35.10 60.19
N LEU A 352 0.69 -36.20 60.30
CA LEU A 352 1.25 -36.94 59.19
C LEU A 352 0.68 -38.35 59.08
N ASP A 353 0.63 -38.87 57.86
CA ASP A 353 0.32 -40.26 57.54
C ASP A 353 1.60 -40.95 57.02
N THR A 354 2.13 -41.90 57.78
CA THR A 354 3.41 -42.54 57.48
C THR A 354 3.18 -43.80 56.66
N PHE A 355 3.63 -43.78 55.41
CA PHE A 355 3.35 -44.84 54.43
C PHE A 355 4.56 -45.72 54.12
N TYR A 356 5.76 -45.37 54.61
CA TYR A 356 6.93 -46.24 54.54
C TYR A 356 7.78 -46.15 55.81
N THR A 357 8.16 -47.32 56.32
CA THR A 357 9.20 -47.54 57.32
C THR A 357 9.99 -48.82 56.96
N PRO A 358 11.28 -48.95 57.33
CA PRO A 358 12.08 -50.16 57.07
C PRO A 358 11.47 -51.46 57.60
N SER A 359 10.60 -51.39 58.62
CA SER A 359 9.88 -52.56 59.15
C SER A 359 8.89 -53.18 58.15
N MET A 360 8.56 -52.49 57.06
CA MET A 360 7.67 -52.99 56.00
C MET A 360 8.40 -53.87 54.97
N GLU A 361 9.72 -54.01 55.06
CA GLU A 361 10.54 -54.75 54.10
C GLU A 361 10.61 -56.25 54.44
N LYS A 362 10.36 -57.11 53.45
CA LYS A 362 10.51 -58.58 53.54
C LYS A 362 11.75 -59.05 52.79
N VAL A 363 12.45 -60.06 53.29
CA VAL A 363 13.62 -60.64 52.60
C VAL A 363 13.14 -61.59 51.51
N ILE A 364 13.72 -61.49 50.31
CA ILE A 364 13.43 -62.38 49.17
C ILE A 364 14.70 -62.73 48.41
N THR A 365 14.63 -63.79 47.60
CA THR A 365 15.68 -64.20 46.66
C THR A 365 15.09 -64.36 45.25
N GLY A 366 15.89 -64.11 44.23
CA GLY A 366 15.48 -64.28 42.83
C GLY A 366 16.28 -63.43 41.86
N THR A 367 16.19 -63.78 40.58
CA THR A 367 16.81 -63.04 39.48
C THR A 367 15.72 -62.40 38.61
N ARG A 368 15.96 -61.17 38.18
CA ARG A 368 15.14 -60.42 37.23
C ARG A 368 16.01 -59.72 36.19
N TYR A 369 15.40 -59.22 35.14
CA TYR A 369 16.01 -58.34 34.15
C TYR A 369 15.21 -57.06 34.06
N VAL A 370 15.83 -55.96 33.64
CA VAL A 370 15.09 -54.75 33.29
C VAL A 370 14.14 -55.08 32.15
N LEU A 371 12.84 -54.78 32.32
CA LEU A 371 11.87 -54.96 31.24
C LEU A 371 12.31 -54.10 30.05
N PRO A 372 12.47 -54.64 28.82
CA PRO A 372 13.03 -53.88 27.71
C PRO A 372 12.28 -52.58 27.38
N SER A 373 10.98 -52.49 27.71
CA SER A 373 10.17 -51.28 27.57
C SER A 373 10.35 -50.25 28.70
N LYS A 374 11.04 -50.57 29.79
CA LYS A 374 11.15 -49.77 31.03
C LYS A 374 12.58 -49.29 31.32
N GLN A 375 13.44 -49.24 30.30
CA GLN A 375 14.83 -48.81 30.44
C GLN A 375 14.98 -47.35 30.91
N ASN A 376 14.04 -46.46 30.56
CA ASN A 376 14.10 -45.05 30.98
C ASN A 376 13.49 -44.79 32.35
N VAL A 377 12.99 -45.83 33.03
CA VAL A 377 12.42 -45.68 34.38
C VAL A 377 13.55 -45.72 35.40
N HIS A 378 13.38 -45.04 36.53
CA HIS A 378 14.45 -44.82 37.49
C HIS A 378 14.42 -45.85 38.64
N TYR A 379 15.53 -45.92 39.36
CA TYR A 379 15.66 -46.68 40.61
C TYR A 379 16.08 -45.75 41.75
N TYR A 380 15.67 -46.08 42.97
CA TYR A 380 15.68 -45.15 44.10
C TYR A 380 16.42 -45.72 45.32
N GLY A 381 16.91 -44.86 46.20
CA GLY A 381 17.56 -45.29 47.44
C GLY A 381 16.61 -45.98 48.44
N LEU A 382 15.32 -45.64 48.39
CA LEU A 382 14.22 -46.16 49.22
C LEU A 382 13.01 -46.45 48.29
N PRO A 383 12.01 -47.24 48.69
CA PRO A 383 10.88 -47.63 47.83
C PRO A 383 9.83 -46.52 47.68
N VAL A 384 10.29 -45.31 47.36
CA VAL A 384 9.48 -44.09 47.17
C VAL A 384 10.06 -43.31 46.01
N GLU A 385 9.21 -42.81 45.13
CA GLU A 385 9.63 -41.91 44.04
C GLU A 385 9.84 -40.50 44.59
N ASP A 386 11.11 -40.18 44.87
CA ASP A 386 11.55 -38.87 45.34
C ASP A 386 12.88 -38.54 44.66
N SER A 387 12.95 -37.34 44.06
CA SER A 387 14.12 -36.86 43.32
C SER A 387 15.38 -36.78 44.17
N ALA A 388 15.24 -36.62 45.50
CA ALA A 388 16.37 -36.57 46.43
C ALA A 388 17.10 -37.91 46.59
N ILE A 389 16.46 -39.01 46.22
CA ILE A 389 16.98 -40.38 46.35
C ILE A 389 16.98 -41.13 45.02
N ASP A 390 16.72 -40.44 43.92
CA ASP A 390 16.81 -40.96 42.57
C ASP A 390 18.28 -41.26 42.21
N ARG A 391 18.55 -42.50 41.81
CA ARG A 391 19.89 -42.99 41.46
C ARG A 391 20.12 -43.07 39.95
N GLY A 392 19.12 -42.70 39.16
CA GLY A 392 19.18 -42.64 37.70
C GLY A 392 18.36 -43.72 37.00
N PRO A 393 18.43 -43.78 35.67
CA PRO A 393 17.62 -44.68 34.86
C PRO A 393 18.14 -46.13 34.89
N LEU A 394 17.22 -47.08 34.71
CA LEU A 394 17.48 -48.52 34.62
C LEU A 394 18.23 -48.93 33.34
N SER A 395 18.36 -48.04 32.35
CA SER A 395 18.99 -48.30 31.06
C SER A 395 20.42 -48.82 31.18
N LYS A 396 21.14 -48.40 32.24
CA LYS A 396 22.48 -48.88 32.58
C LYS A 396 22.57 -50.39 32.84
N PHE A 397 21.44 -51.02 33.19
CA PHE A 397 21.37 -52.44 33.57
C PHE A 397 20.60 -53.28 32.54
N ASN A 398 20.41 -52.76 31.33
CA ASN A 398 19.69 -53.45 30.28
C ASN A 398 20.38 -54.78 29.92
N GLY A 399 19.61 -55.88 29.95
CA GLY A 399 20.11 -57.23 29.67
C GLY A 399 21.00 -57.84 30.76
N GLN A 400 21.26 -57.13 31.86
CA GLN A 400 22.00 -57.66 33.02
C GLN A 400 21.06 -58.40 33.97
N ALA A 401 21.55 -59.48 34.59
CA ALA A 401 20.84 -60.22 35.61
C ALA A 401 20.86 -59.44 36.94
N LEU A 402 19.69 -59.13 37.47
CA LEU A 402 19.48 -58.35 38.70
C LEU A 402 19.05 -59.29 39.84
N THR A 403 19.89 -59.38 40.88
CA THR A 403 19.62 -60.20 42.06
C THR A 403 18.82 -59.42 43.10
N LEU A 404 17.69 -59.97 43.53
CA LEU A 404 16.81 -59.36 44.53
C LEU A 404 17.28 -59.69 45.96
N GLN A 405 17.10 -58.74 46.88
CA GLN A 405 17.41 -58.89 48.31
C GLN A 405 16.18 -58.76 49.20
N ARG A 406 15.28 -57.82 48.85
CA ARG A 406 14.09 -57.49 49.64
C ARG A 406 12.93 -57.07 48.76
N GLU A 407 11.73 -57.12 49.31
CA GLU A 407 10.54 -56.53 48.73
C GLU A 407 9.80 -55.66 49.76
N ALA A 408 9.03 -54.70 49.28
CA ALA A 408 8.13 -53.90 50.09
C ALA A 408 6.93 -53.49 49.23
N THR A 409 5.73 -53.51 49.82
CA THR A 409 4.53 -52.99 49.15
C THR A 409 4.20 -51.63 49.75
N ILE A 410 4.41 -50.58 48.97
CA ILE A 410 4.22 -49.19 49.39
C ILE A 410 3.07 -48.62 48.59
N GLU A 411 2.00 -48.23 49.26
CA GLU A 411 0.79 -47.66 48.63
C GLU A 411 0.24 -48.55 47.49
N GLY A 412 0.23 -49.86 47.69
CA GLY A 412 -0.26 -50.85 46.71
C GLY A 412 0.72 -51.16 45.56
N GLN A 413 1.90 -50.54 45.53
CA GLN A 413 2.95 -50.83 44.55
C GLN A 413 4.00 -51.76 45.15
N LEU A 414 4.28 -52.88 44.48
CA LEU A 414 5.36 -53.78 44.87
C LEU A 414 6.70 -53.24 44.37
N TRP A 415 7.65 -53.14 45.29
CA TRP A 415 9.03 -52.74 45.04
C TRP A 415 9.98 -53.87 45.38
N TYR A 416 11.04 -54.02 44.59
CA TYR A 416 12.16 -54.90 44.87
C TYR A 416 13.43 -54.11 45.14
N ARG A 417 14.13 -54.47 46.21
CA ARG A 417 15.49 -54.02 46.46
C ARG A 417 16.44 -54.93 45.71
N VAL A 418 17.10 -54.37 44.71
CA VAL A 418 18.12 -55.04 43.92
C VAL A 418 19.47 -54.85 44.61
N LYS A 419 20.23 -55.96 44.71
CA LYS A 419 21.56 -55.99 45.32
C LYS A 419 22.46 -54.91 44.69
N ASP A 420 23.14 -54.15 45.54
CA ASP A 420 24.08 -53.08 45.20
C ASP A 420 23.51 -51.89 44.38
N LEU A 421 22.19 -51.83 44.21
CA LEU A 421 21.53 -50.82 43.36
C LEU A 421 20.56 -49.92 44.11
N GLY A 422 19.58 -50.52 44.81
CA GLY A 422 18.48 -49.78 45.42
C GLY A 422 17.13 -50.41 45.09
N TRP A 423 16.07 -49.62 45.22
CA TRP A 423 14.68 -50.04 45.03
C TRP A 423 14.18 -49.76 43.62
N VAL A 424 13.53 -50.75 43.03
CA VAL A 424 12.92 -50.72 41.70
C VAL A 424 11.49 -51.24 41.80
N LYS A 425 10.51 -50.58 41.16
CA LYS A 425 9.15 -51.14 41.07
C LYS A 425 9.21 -52.51 40.38
N ALA A 426 8.57 -53.51 40.97
CA ALA A 426 8.55 -54.88 40.45
C ALA A 426 8.03 -54.95 39.00
N ALA A 427 7.04 -54.11 38.65
CA ALA A 427 6.47 -54.03 37.31
C ALA A 427 7.44 -53.52 36.22
N ASN A 428 8.60 -52.96 36.60
CA ASN A 428 9.64 -52.54 35.66
C ASN A 428 10.65 -53.65 35.36
N LEU A 429 10.50 -54.80 36.00
CA LEU A 429 11.39 -55.94 35.89
C LEU A 429 10.64 -57.14 35.29
N THR A 430 11.38 -58.04 34.66
CA THR A 430 10.86 -59.27 34.03
C THR A 430 11.73 -60.46 34.40
N THR A 431 11.20 -61.67 34.19
CA THR A 431 11.96 -62.92 34.33
C THR A 431 12.72 -63.29 33.06
N THR A 432 12.38 -62.74 31.90
CA THR A 432 12.96 -63.08 30.58
C THR A 432 13.78 -61.93 29.98
N LYS A 433 14.85 -62.27 29.25
CA LYS A 433 15.78 -61.28 28.65
C LYS A 433 15.19 -60.52 27.44
N TYR A 434 14.29 -61.14 26.68
CA TYR A 434 13.65 -60.58 25.48
C TYR A 434 12.14 -60.47 25.66
N ASP A 435 11.51 -59.61 24.86
CA ASP A 435 10.05 -59.52 24.79
C ASP A 435 9.49 -60.79 24.11
N LEU A 436 8.42 -61.36 24.68
CA LEU A 436 7.66 -62.46 24.07
C LEU A 436 6.61 -61.89 23.10
N ILE A 437 6.31 -62.63 22.02
CA ILE A 437 5.18 -62.32 21.13
C ILE A 437 3.93 -62.94 21.75
N GLU A 438 2.99 -62.10 22.20
CA GLU A 438 1.72 -62.52 22.81
C GLU A 438 0.78 -63.13 21.76
N TYR A 439 0.72 -62.54 20.57
CA TYR A 439 0.05 -63.11 19.40
C TYR A 439 0.66 -62.57 18.11
N ASP A 440 0.47 -63.30 17.01
CA ASP A 440 0.76 -62.87 15.64
C ASP A 440 -0.32 -63.42 14.70
N LYS A 441 -1.09 -62.52 14.08
CA LYS A 441 -2.23 -62.87 13.21
C LYS A 441 -2.15 -62.15 11.87
N ALA A 442 -2.66 -62.79 10.83
CA ALA A 442 -2.83 -62.15 9.53
C ALA A 442 -3.97 -61.11 9.60
N ILE A 443 -3.76 -59.94 9.02
CA ILE A 443 -4.78 -58.89 8.89
C ILE A 443 -4.74 -58.28 7.49
N THR A 444 -5.77 -57.53 7.13
CA THR A 444 -5.77 -56.68 5.94
C THR A 444 -6.06 -55.26 6.39
N ALA A 445 -5.12 -54.36 6.16
CA ALA A 445 -5.31 -52.94 6.37
C ALA A 445 -4.37 -52.16 5.44
N TYR A 446 -4.63 -50.86 5.31
CA TYR A 446 -3.69 -49.92 4.68
C TYR A 446 -3.39 -48.77 5.62
N SER A 447 -2.11 -48.42 5.67
CA SER A 447 -1.61 -47.34 6.51
C SER A 447 -0.57 -46.50 5.77
N ARG A 448 -0.27 -45.31 6.28
CA ARG A 448 0.88 -44.50 5.85
C ARG A 448 1.75 -44.16 7.05
N VAL A 449 2.99 -43.78 6.80
CA VAL A 449 3.89 -43.28 7.84
C VAL A 449 3.30 -42.01 8.46
N LYS A 450 3.02 -42.05 9.77
CA LYS A 450 2.61 -40.91 10.58
C LYS A 450 3.82 -40.19 11.19
N THR A 451 4.74 -40.97 11.75
CA THR A 451 5.91 -40.45 12.46
C THR A 451 7.17 -41.18 12.01
N ALA A 452 7.90 -40.62 11.05
CA ALA A 452 9.12 -41.24 10.52
C ALA A 452 10.32 -41.12 11.49
N ALA A 453 10.46 -39.98 12.16
CA ALA A 453 11.61 -39.69 13.02
C ALA A 453 11.66 -40.67 14.21
N GLY A 454 12.82 -41.30 14.42
CA GLY A 454 13.05 -42.25 15.52
C GLY A 454 12.45 -43.65 15.32
N ASN A 455 11.76 -43.91 14.20
CA ASN A 455 11.14 -45.20 13.91
C ASN A 455 11.88 -45.98 12.82
N TYR A 456 11.97 -47.31 13.02
CA TYR A 456 12.72 -48.22 12.18
C TYR A 456 11.89 -49.44 11.80
N VAL A 457 12.26 -50.05 10.68
CA VAL A 457 11.68 -51.31 10.20
C VAL A 457 12.56 -52.47 10.64
N TRP A 458 11.94 -53.57 11.04
CA TRP A 458 12.61 -54.73 11.65
C TRP A 458 12.22 -56.03 10.96
N THR A 459 13.10 -57.04 11.05
CA THR A 459 12.85 -58.39 10.51
C THR A 459 11.81 -59.17 11.32
N LYS A 460 11.67 -58.84 12.61
CA LYS A 460 10.66 -59.29 13.58
C LYS A 460 10.27 -58.11 14.47
N PRO A 461 9.16 -58.16 15.24
CA PRO A 461 8.88 -57.15 16.27
C PRO A 461 10.12 -56.79 17.09
N ASN A 462 10.43 -55.49 17.27
CA ASN A 462 11.65 -55.06 17.95
C ASN A 462 11.70 -55.65 19.39
N LYS A 463 12.92 -55.88 19.91
CA LYS A 463 13.21 -56.45 21.24
C LYS A 463 12.77 -57.90 21.46
N THR A 464 12.22 -58.56 20.44
CA THR A 464 12.04 -60.01 20.43
C THR A 464 13.33 -60.71 20.01
N GLU A 465 13.45 -61.99 20.34
CA GLU A 465 14.64 -62.78 20.04
C GLU A 465 14.92 -62.87 18.52
N GLY A 466 16.13 -62.48 18.13
CA GLY A 466 16.59 -62.49 16.74
C GLY A 466 16.08 -61.33 15.88
N ALA A 467 15.42 -60.32 16.44
CA ALA A 467 15.01 -59.12 15.71
C ALA A 467 16.23 -58.30 15.25
N LYS A 468 16.37 -58.11 13.93
CA LYS A 468 17.39 -57.27 13.29
C LYS A 468 16.75 -56.08 12.57
N GLN A 469 17.39 -54.91 12.64
CA GLN A 469 16.94 -53.70 11.94
C GLN A 469 17.14 -53.84 10.43
N VAL A 470 16.10 -53.55 9.66
CA VAL A 470 16.10 -53.54 8.18
C VAL A 470 16.50 -52.17 7.64
N GLY A 471 16.01 -51.09 8.24
CA GLY A 471 16.27 -49.72 7.80
C GLY A 471 15.40 -48.68 8.50
N ALA A 472 15.56 -47.40 8.15
CA ALA A 472 14.74 -46.32 8.68
C ALA A 472 13.32 -46.32 8.06
N LEU A 473 12.29 -46.01 8.84
CA LEU A 473 10.91 -45.92 8.35
C LEU A 473 10.73 -44.76 7.35
N SER A 474 11.55 -43.72 7.44
CA SER A 474 11.54 -42.55 6.55
C SER A 474 11.68 -42.89 5.07
N ALA A 475 12.33 -44.01 4.72
CA ALA A 475 12.45 -44.48 3.33
C ALA A 475 11.10 -44.82 2.68
N TYR A 476 10.03 -44.93 3.47
CA TYR A 476 8.69 -45.31 3.05
C TYR A 476 7.66 -44.20 3.26
N SER A 477 8.08 -43.00 3.66
CA SER A 477 7.20 -41.84 3.81
C SER A 477 6.48 -41.51 2.50
N GLY A 478 5.17 -41.26 2.58
CA GLY A 478 4.32 -40.96 1.42
C GLY A 478 3.88 -42.17 0.61
N LYS A 479 4.37 -43.38 0.90
CA LYS A 479 3.91 -44.62 0.25
C LYS A 479 2.70 -45.21 0.97
N ASN A 480 1.80 -45.84 0.21
CA ASN A 480 0.73 -46.66 0.76
C ASN A 480 1.33 -48.00 1.23
N MET A 481 1.17 -48.31 2.51
CA MET A 481 1.71 -49.52 3.13
C MET A 481 0.59 -50.52 3.36
N ARG A 482 0.63 -51.65 2.66
CA ARG A 482 -0.33 -52.73 2.87
C ARG A 482 0.08 -53.54 4.08
N ILE A 483 -0.73 -53.49 5.13
CA ILE A 483 -0.51 -54.25 6.36
C ILE A 483 -1.07 -55.66 6.17
N ILE A 484 -0.20 -56.64 6.40
CA ILE A 484 -0.47 -58.07 6.15
C ILE A 484 -0.51 -58.89 7.43
N ARG A 485 0.13 -58.43 8.52
CA ARG A 485 0.09 -59.08 9.83
C ARG A 485 0.16 -58.07 10.96
N GLU A 486 -0.39 -58.46 12.10
CA GLU A 486 -0.34 -57.74 13.37
C GLU A 486 0.19 -58.69 14.45
N ALA A 487 1.22 -58.25 15.19
CA ALA A 487 1.76 -58.96 16.32
C ALA A 487 1.81 -58.08 17.56
N LYS A 488 1.53 -58.64 18.74
CA LYS A 488 1.58 -57.92 20.01
C LYS A 488 2.73 -58.41 20.86
N THR A 489 3.49 -57.49 21.44
CA THR A 489 4.50 -57.73 22.48
C THR A 489 4.10 -56.94 23.74
N PRO A 490 4.72 -57.20 24.90
CA PRO A 490 4.53 -56.37 26.09
C PRO A 490 4.84 -54.88 25.88
N SER A 491 5.62 -54.55 24.83
CA SER A 491 6.09 -53.20 24.54
C SER A 491 5.26 -52.45 23.50
N ALA A 492 4.71 -53.13 22.48
CA ALA A 492 3.94 -52.49 21.41
C ALA A 492 3.10 -53.48 20.59
N ILE A 493 2.25 -52.93 19.70
CA ILE A 493 1.66 -53.66 18.59
C ILE A 493 2.51 -53.36 17.35
N TRP A 494 2.86 -54.40 16.60
CA TRP A 494 3.72 -54.34 15.44
C TRP A 494 2.93 -54.74 14.20
N TYR A 495 3.09 -53.97 13.13
CA TYR A 495 2.51 -54.25 11.83
C TYR A 495 3.58 -54.73 10.87
N GLN A 496 3.37 -55.91 10.29
CA GLN A 496 4.13 -56.34 9.13
C GLN A 496 3.50 -55.74 7.88
N PHE A 497 4.29 -55.07 7.06
CA PHE A 497 3.79 -54.40 5.87
C PHE A 497 4.52 -54.82 4.60
N SER A 498 3.83 -54.60 3.49
CA SER A 498 4.33 -54.76 2.13
C SER A 498 4.13 -53.47 1.33
N ILE A 499 5.00 -53.25 0.36
CA ILE A 499 4.91 -52.15 -0.62
C ILE A 499 5.15 -52.79 -1.99
N ASP A 500 4.33 -52.41 -2.97
CA ASP A 500 4.39 -52.96 -4.34
C ASP A 500 4.37 -54.50 -4.34
N GLY A 501 3.61 -55.11 -3.43
CA GLY A 501 3.48 -56.57 -3.29
C GLY A 501 4.64 -57.29 -2.59
N LYS A 502 5.73 -56.59 -2.22
CA LYS A 502 6.88 -57.18 -1.52
C LYS A 502 6.83 -56.92 -0.01
N THR A 503 6.93 -57.98 0.80
CA THR A 503 7.03 -57.85 2.26
C THR A 503 8.34 -57.16 2.66
N ILE A 504 8.25 -56.09 3.44
CA ILE A 504 9.40 -55.27 3.85
C ILE A 504 9.85 -55.59 5.27
N GLY A 505 8.92 -55.65 6.23
CA GLY A 505 9.25 -55.93 7.62
C GLY A 505 8.18 -55.46 8.60
N TRP A 506 8.55 -55.40 9.87
CA TRP A 506 7.72 -55.03 11.02
C TRP A 506 8.02 -53.62 11.48
N VAL A 507 6.98 -52.86 11.82
CA VAL A 507 7.07 -51.50 12.35
C VAL A 507 6.07 -51.31 13.49
N ASP A 508 6.36 -50.44 14.45
CA ASP A 508 5.43 -50.08 15.51
C ASP A 508 4.16 -49.46 14.90
N SER A 509 2.98 -49.99 15.22
CA SER A 509 1.71 -49.52 14.67
C SER A 509 1.43 -48.05 15.02
N LYS A 510 1.99 -47.53 16.13
CA LYS A 510 1.87 -46.11 16.53
C LYS A 510 2.58 -45.15 15.59
N ALA A 511 3.57 -45.64 14.84
CA ALA A 511 4.29 -44.85 13.85
C ALA A 511 3.51 -44.71 12.53
N LEU A 512 2.37 -45.38 12.42
CA LEU A 512 1.52 -45.43 11.23
C LEU A 512 0.17 -44.76 11.47
N ASP A 513 -0.41 -44.23 10.40
CA ASP A 513 -1.80 -43.76 10.34
C ASP A 513 -2.59 -44.75 9.49
N THR A 514 -3.50 -45.50 10.10
CA THR A 514 -4.28 -46.55 9.41
C THR A 514 -5.57 -45.95 8.88
N PHE A 515 -5.70 -45.92 7.55
CA PHE A 515 -6.79 -45.24 6.87
C PHE A 515 -7.78 -46.20 6.20
N TYR A 516 -7.47 -47.51 6.15
CA TYR A 516 -8.42 -48.54 5.74
C TYR A 516 -8.29 -49.82 6.56
N THR A 517 -9.44 -50.33 7.02
CA THR A 517 -9.63 -51.70 7.52
C THR A 517 -10.97 -52.25 7.01
N PRO A 518 -11.14 -53.59 6.89
CA PRO A 518 -12.41 -54.20 6.47
C PRO A 518 -13.63 -53.83 7.33
N SER A 519 -13.42 -53.46 8.61
CA SER A 519 -14.51 -53.00 9.49
C SER A 519 -15.14 -51.67 9.06
N MET A 520 -14.50 -50.93 8.14
CA MET A 520 -15.04 -49.69 7.56
C MET A 520 -16.02 -49.96 6.41
N GLU A 521 -16.14 -51.21 5.94
CA GLU A 521 -17.03 -51.59 4.86
C GLU A 521 -18.47 -51.75 5.35
N LYS A 522 -19.41 -51.18 4.60
CA LYS A 522 -20.86 -51.33 4.84
C LYS A 522 -21.48 -52.13 3.71
N ASN A 523 -22.48 -52.94 4.03
CA ASN A 523 -23.25 -53.66 3.02
C ASN A 523 -24.12 -52.67 2.23
N LEU A 524 -24.15 -52.82 0.91
CA LEU A 524 -24.98 -52.01 0.01
C LEU A 524 -25.36 -52.87 -1.19
N THR A 525 -26.65 -53.03 -1.48
CA THR A 525 -27.09 -53.63 -2.74
C THR A 525 -27.59 -52.54 -3.66
N ALA A 526 -26.86 -52.29 -4.75
CA ALA A 526 -27.23 -51.26 -5.71
C ALA A 526 -26.84 -51.63 -7.14
N THR A 527 -27.72 -51.34 -8.08
CA THR A 527 -27.40 -51.39 -9.51
C THR A 527 -26.79 -50.07 -9.95
N ARG A 528 -25.67 -50.14 -10.66
CA ARG A 528 -24.90 -49.01 -11.19
C ARG A 528 -24.42 -49.30 -12.61
N TYR A 529 -23.91 -48.27 -13.27
CA TYR A 529 -23.23 -48.31 -14.56
C TYR A 529 -21.91 -47.56 -14.45
N VAL A 530 -20.94 -47.84 -15.32
CA VAL A 530 -19.75 -46.97 -15.44
C VAL A 530 -20.22 -45.58 -15.83
N ALA A 531 -19.78 -44.58 -15.05
CA ALA A 531 -20.19 -43.22 -15.29
C ALA A 531 -19.58 -42.67 -16.59
N PRO A 532 -20.34 -41.84 -17.33
CA PRO A 532 -19.84 -41.00 -18.42
C PRO A 532 -18.38 -40.52 -18.27
N GLY A 533 -17.48 -40.87 -19.19
CA GLY A 533 -16.11 -40.33 -19.18
C GLY A 533 -15.19 -40.92 -18.10
N LYS A 534 -15.62 -41.98 -17.42
CA LYS A 534 -14.87 -42.70 -16.38
C LYS A 534 -14.39 -44.08 -16.86
N GLU A 535 -14.47 -44.35 -18.16
CA GLU A 535 -14.10 -45.63 -18.77
C GLU A 535 -12.60 -45.93 -18.63
N THR A 536 -11.76 -44.89 -18.57
CA THR A 536 -10.31 -45.04 -18.34
C THR A 536 -9.93 -45.13 -16.87
N GLN A 537 -10.89 -44.99 -15.94
CA GLN A 537 -10.63 -45.11 -14.51
C GLN A 537 -10.51 -46.58 -14.10
N HIS A 538 -9.75 -46.84 -13.05
CA HIS A 538 -9.38 -48.18 -12.64
C HIS A 538 -10.22 -48.72 -11.50
N TYR A 539 -10.21 -50.04 -11.34
CA TYR A 539 -10.76 -50.77 -10.20
C TYR A 539 -9.69 -51.65 -9.57
N TYR A 540 -9.80 -51.86 -8.26
CA TYR A 540 -8.73 -52.36 -7.40
C TYR A 540 -9.21 -53.51 -6.51
N GLY A 541 -8.31 -54.34 -5.99
CA GLY A 541 -8.66 -55.41 -5.05
C GLY A 541 -9.22 -54.93 -3.71
N LEU A 542 -8.83 -53.73 -3.26
CA LEU A 542 -9.20 -53.06 -2.01
C LEU A 542 -9.50 -51.58 -2.32
N PRO A 543 -10.19 -50.81 -1.45
CA PRO A 543 -10.58 -49.42 -1.74
C PRO A 543 -9.42 -48.42 -1.58
N VAL A 544 -8.28 -48.73 -2.20
CA VAL A 544 -7.05 -47.94 -2.19
C VAL A 544 -6.44 -48.00 -3.59
N ALA A 545 -6.00 -46.87 -4.12
CA ALA A 545 -5.26 -46.81 -5.37
C ALA A 545 -3.80 -47.25 -5.13
N ASP A 546 -3.50 -48.50 -5.47
CA ASP A 546 -2.19 -49.12 -5.33
C ASP A 546 -1.96 -50.06 -6.52
N SER A 547 -0.82 -49.93 -7.18
CA SER A 547 -0.44 -50.68 -8.38
C SER A 547 -0.41 -52.19 -8.14
N ALA A 548 -0.10 -52.64 -6.92
CA ALA A 548 -0.05 -54.06 -6.57
C ALA A 548 -1.43 -54.73 -6.55
N ILE A 549 -2.51 -53.95 -6.50
CA ILE A 549 -3.89 -54.43 -6.45
C ILE A 549 -4.76 -53.85 -7.56
N ASP A 550 -4.18 -53.13 -8.51
CA ASP A 550 -4.87 -52.61 -9.69
C ASP A 550 -5.28 -53.76 -10.62
N ARG A 551 -6.56 -53.80 -10.99
CA ARG A 551 -7.15 -54.84 -11.85
C ARG A 551 -7.43 -54.31 -13.27
N GLY A 552 -7.09 -53.07 -13.55
CA GLY A 552 -7.20 -52.43 -14.86
C GLY A 552 -8.37 -51.44 -14.99
N PRO A 553 -8.59 -50.92 -16.21
CA PRO A 553 -9.60 -49.89 -16.46
C PRO A 553 -11.03 -50.42 -16.52
N LEU A 554 -11.99 -49.55 -16.26
CA LEU A 554 -13.44 -49.82 -16.29
C LEU A 554 -14.01 -49.92 -17.72
N SER A 555 -13.23 -49.66 -18.76
CA SER A 555 -13.66 -49.55 -20.16
C SER A 555 -14.38 -50.80 -20.66
N LYS A 556 -13.98 -51.99 -20.19
CA LYS A 556 -14.61 -53.27 -20.53
C LYS A 556 -16.05 -53.41 -20.01
N PHE A 557 -16.44 -52.57 -19.05
CA PHE A 557 -17.75 -52.61 -18.40
C PHE A 557 -18.65 -51.42 -18.76
N ALA A 558 -18.21 -50.57 -19.70
CA ALA A 558 -19.01 -49.45 -20.17
C ALA A 558 -20.34 -49.95 -20.78
N GLY A 559 -21.46 -49.38 -20.34
CA GLY A 559 -22.80 -49.78 -20.77
C GLY A 559 -23.32 -51.09 -20.17
N GLN A 560 -22.53 -51.80 -19.36
CA GLN A 560 -22.98 -52.99 -18.64
C GLN A 560 -23.60 -52.63 -17.29
N THR A 561 -24.51 -53.49 -16.83
CA THR A 561 -25.11 -53.41 -15.49
C THR A 561 -24.12 -53.93 -14.44
N LEU A 562 -23.78 -53.10 -13.47
CA LEU A 562 -22.86 -53.42 -12.37
C LEU A 562 -23.61 -53.52 -11.05
N THR A 563 -23.46 -54.65 -10.35
CA THR A 563 -24.02 -54.85 -9.01
C THR A 563 -23.00 -54.46 -7.94
N VAL A 564 -23.27 -53.40 -7.19
CA VAL A 564 -22.51 -53.03 -5.99
C VAL A 564 -23.01 -53.86 -4.81
N GLN A 565 -22.09 -54.36 -3.99
CA GLN A 565 -22.38 -55.18 -2.80
C GLN A 565 -21.92 -54.54 -1.48
N ARG A 566 -20.95 -53.63 -1.55
CA ARG A 566 -20.44 -52.90 -0.38
C ARG A 566 -20.01 -51.48 -0.74
N GLU A 567 -19.93 -50.64 0.27
CA GLU A 567 -19.33 -49.32 0.21
C GLU A 567 -18.34 -49.09 1.35
N ALA A 568 -17.39 -48.19 1.16
CA ALA A 568 -16.46 -47.74 2.19
C ALA A 568 -16.00 -46.31 1.89
N THR A 569 -15.91 -45.46 2.90
CA THR A 569 -15.37 -44.10 2.75
C THR A 569 -13.94 -44.08 3.27
N ILE A 570 -12.97 -43.89 2.38
CA ILE A 570 -11.55 -43.94 2.67
C ILE A 570 -10.98 -42.55 2.39
N GLU A 571 -10.46 -41.90 3.42
CA GLU A 571 -9.85 -40.55 3.33
C GLU A 571 -10.78 -39.52 2.65
N GLY A 572 -12.07 -39.58 2.96
CA GLY A 572 -13.09 -38.68 2.41
C GLY A 572 -13.66 -39.08 1.04
N GLU A 573 -13.09 -40.09 0.38
CA GLU A 573 -13.57 -40.60 -0.90
C GLU A 573 -14.45 -41.83 -0.70
N LEU A 574 -15.65 -41.84 -1.29
CA LEU A 574 -16.52 -43.01 -1.28
C LEU A 574 -16.10 -44.01 -2.35
N TRP A 575 -15.99 -45.28 -1.96
CA TRP A 575 -15.69 -46.41 -2.84
C TRP A 575 -16.84 -47.41 -2.84
N TYR A 576 -17.05 -48.05 -4.00
CA TYR A 576 -18.01 -49.13 -4.18
C TYR A 576 -17.29 -50.42 -4.55
N ARG A 577 -17.65 -51.50 -3.84
CA ARG A 577 -17.26 -52.86 -4.20
C ARG A 577 -18.27 -53.42 -5.18
N VAL A 578 -17.86 -53.55 -6.43
CA VAL A 578 -18.65 -54.18 -7.48
C VAL A 578 -18.44 -55.69 -7.39
N LYS A 579 -19.54 -56.44 -7.41
CA LYS A 579 -19.58 -57.90 -7.38
C LYS A 579 -18.64 -58.48 -8.44
N ASP A 580 -17.83 -59.45 -8.05
CA ASP A 580 -16.87 -60.19 -8.88
C ASP A 580 -15.76 -59.35 -9.56
N LEU A 581 -15.69 -58.05 -9.27
CA LEU A 581 -14.75 -57.11 -9.91
C LEU A 581 -13.73 -56.53 -8.92
N GLY A 582 -14.20 -55.94 -7.83
CA GLY A 582 -13.35 -55.24 -6.87
C GLY A 582 -13.91 -53.86 -6.51
N TRP A 583 -13.05 -52.98 -6.04
CA TRP A 583 -13.38 -51.63 -5.58
C TRP A 583 -13.06 -50.58 -6.63
N THR A 584 -14.01 -49.69 -6.88
CA THR A 584 -13.78 -48.45 -7.65
C THR A 584 -14.36 -47.29 -6.86
N LYS A 585 -13.85 -46.07 -7.10
CA LYS A 585 -14.48 -44.87 -6.55
C LYS A 585 -15.95 -44.82 -6.97
N ALA A 586 -16.83 -44.45 -6.04
CA ALA A 586 -18.26 -44.34 -6.29
C ALA A 586 -18.57 -43.30 -7.37
N SER A 587 -17.76 -42.24 -7.46
CA SER A 587 -17.83 -41.20 -8.49
C SER A 587 -17.49 -41.70 -9.90
N ASN A 588 -16.92 -42.91 -10.04
CA ASN A 588 -16.73 -43.56 -11.33
C ASN A 588 -17.99 -44.30 -11.81
N LEU A 589 -19.03 -44.40 -10.97
CA LEU A 589 -20.26 -45.13 -11.25
C LEU A 589 -21.48 -44.21 -11.18
N THR A 590 -22.54 -44.56 -11.89
CA THR A 590 -23.81 -43.81 -11.93
C THR A 590 -25.00 -44.76 -11.74
N ALA A 591 -26.12 -44.25 -11.21
CA ALA A 591 -27.36 -45.02 -11.05
C ALA A 591 -28.15 -45.16 -12.36
N SER A 592 -27.89 -44.32 -13.37
CA SER A 592 -28.62 -44.29 -14.65
C SER A 592 -27.65 -44.34 -15.83
N GLN A 593 -28.00 -45.13 -16.84
CA GLN A 593 -27.27 -45.23 -18.10
C GLN A 593 -27.35 -43.94 -18.94
N TYR A 594 -28.45 -43.19 -18.83
CA TYR A 594 -28.69 -41.93 -19.54
C TYR A 594 -28.83 -40.75 -18.60
N ASP A 595 -28.53 -39.55 -19.10
CA ASP A 595 -28.77 -38.31 -18.37
C ASP A 595 -30.29 -38.04 -18.28
N LYS A 596 -30.76 -37.71 -17.09
CA LYS A 596 -32.15 -37.33 -16.86
C LYS A 596 -32.36 -35.89 -17.35
N VAL A 597 -33.39 -35.66 -18.15
CA VAL A 597 -33.86 -34.30 -18.49
C VAL A 597 -34.66 -33.78 -17.28
N GLU A 598 -34.13 -32.76 -16.60
CA GLU A 598 -34.78 -32.11 -15.47
C GLU A 598 -35.93 -31.21 -15.93
N TYR A 599 -35.70 -30.43 -16.99
CA TYR A 599 -36.73 -29.67 -17.68
C TYR A 599 -36.35 -29.47 -19.14
N ASP A 600 -37.37 -29.18 -19.96
CA ASP A 600 -37.25 -28.72 -21.33
C ASP A 600 -38.34 -27.66 -21.59
N LYS A 601 -37.92 -26.41 -21.77
CA LYS A 601 -38.83 -25.27 -21.91
C LYS A 601 -38.54 -24.50 -23.20
N ALA A 602 -39.59 -23.96 -23.81
CA ALA A 602 -39.45 -23.02 -24.90
C ALA A 602 -38.84 -21.71 -24.39
N ILE A 603 -37.86 -21.17 -25.11
CA ILE A 603 -37.27 -19.86 -24.82
C ILE A 603 -37.11 -19.08 -26.12
N THR A 604 -36.84 -17.78 -26.00
CA THR A 604 -36.41 -16.95 -27.12
C THR A 604 -35.08 -16.34 -26.74
N ALA A 605 -34.04 -16.65 -27.51
CA ALA A 605 -32.74 -15.99 -27.41
C ALA A 605 -32.02 -16.06 -28.75
N TYR A 606 -30.96 -15.28 -28.91
CA TYR A 606 -30.03 -15.41 -30.02
C TYR A 606 -28.60 -15.55 -29.51
N SER A 607 -27.88 -16.46 -30.14
CA SER A 607 -26.49 -16.77 -29.80
C SER A 607 -25.64 -16.96 -31.05
N ARG A 608 -24.32 -16.88 -30.90
CA ARG A 608 -23.33 -17.34 -31.90
C ARG A 608 -22.42 -18.39 -31.30
N VAL A 609 -21.77 -19.19 -32.15
CA VAL A 609 -20.75 -20.14 -31.71
C VAL A 609 -19.61 -19.39 -31.02
N LYS A 610 -19.33 -19.76 -29.76
CA LYS A 610 -18.18 -19.29 -28.97
C LYS A 610 -17.00 -20.25 -29.15
N THR A 611 -17.24 -21.55 -29.02
CA THR A 611 -16.20 -22.59 -29.07
C THR A 611 -16.65 -23.74 -29.97
N ALA A 612 -16.11 -23.79 -31.20
CA ALA A 612 -16.47 -24.82 -32.16
C ALA A 612 -15.75 -26.17 -31.92
N ALA A 613 -14.51 -26.12 -31.41
CA ALA A 613 -13.69 -27.31 -31.20
C ALA A 613 -14.36 -28.29 -30.22
N ASN A 614 -14.35 -29.57 -30.56
CA ASN A 614 -14.90 -30.68 -29.75
C ASN A 614 -16.40 -30.55 -29.39
N ASN A 615 -17.14 -29.64 -30.03
CA ASN A 615 -18.57 -29.47 -29.80
C ASN A 615 -19.38 -29.97 -31.00
N SER A 616 -20.50 -30.62 -30.72
CA SER A 616 -21.37 -31.23 -31.71
C SER A 616 -22.83 -30.84 -31.49
N VAL A 617 -23.61 -30.95 -32.55
CA VAL A 617 -25.05 -30.74 -32.56
C VAL A 617 -25.76 -32.09 -32.60
N TRP A 618 -26.79 -32.24 -31.80
CA TRP A 618 -27.46 -33.52 -31.53
C TRP A 618 -28.97 -33.43 -31.76
N THR A 619 -29.63 -34.55 -32.02
CA THR A 619 -31.09 -34.59 -32.22
C THR A 619 -31.88 -34.34 -30.92
N LYS A 620 -31.25 -34.65 -29.77
CA LYS A 620 -31.71 -34.41 -28.39
C LYS A 620 -30.52 -33.92 -27.57
N PRO A 621 -30.69 -33.37 -26.35
CA PRO A 621 -29.56 -33.12 -25.45
C PRO A 621 -28.65 -34.35 -25.37
N TYR A 622 -27.33 -34.16 -25.50
CA TYR A 622 -26.37 -35.26 -25.56
C TYR A 622 -26.56 -36.22 -24.36
N ARG A 623 -26.44 -37.53 -24.60
CA ARG A 623 -26.61 -38.60 -23.59
C ARG A 623 -27.99 -38.75 -22.95
N THR A 624 -29.02 -38.10 -23.49
CA THR A 624 -30.42 -38.42 -23.16
C THR A 624 -30.96 -39.52 -24.07
N SER A 625 -31.95 -40.30 -23.62
CA SER A 625 -32.46 -41.45 -24.38
C SER A 625 -32.84 -41.10 -25.84
N GLY A 626 -32.18 -41.76 -26.79
CA GLY A 626 -32.41 -41.62 -28.24
C GLY A 626 -31.68 -40.47 -28.94
N TYR A 627 -30.68 -39.85 -28.31
CA TYR A 627 -29.82 -38.85 -28.96
C TYR A 627 -29.01 -39.44 -30.13
N LYS A 628 -28.88 -38.69 -31.23
CA LYS A 628 -28.05 -39.01 -32.40
C LYS A 628 -27.27 -37.77 -32.84
N LEU A 629 -26.08 -37.97 -33.41
CA LEU A 629 -25.26 -36.87 -33.96
C LEU A 629 -25.96 -36.27 -35.17
N VAL A 630 -26.06 -34.94 -35.24
CA VAL A 630 -26.56 -34.20 -36.41
C VAL A 630 -25.39 -33.73 -37.25
N ASN A 631 -24.49 -32.91 -36.69
CA ASN A 631 -23.30 -32.36 -37.34
C ASN A 631 -22.35 -31.77 -36.28
N PRO A 632 -21.06 -31.58 -36.58
CA PRO A 632 -20.16 -30.80 -35.72
C PRO A 632 -20.63 -29.33 -35.63
N LEU A 633 -20.38 -28.67 -34.48
CA LEU A 633 -20.81 -27.28 -34.25
C LEU A 633 -20.10 -26.29 -35.19
N SER A 634 -18.89 -26.63 -35.64
CA SER A 634 -18.09 -25.82 -36.56
C SER A 634 -18.80 -25.46 -37.86
N SER A 635 -19.75 -26.29 -38.32
CA SER A 635 -20.58 -26.03 -39.51
C SER A 635 -21.50 -24.79 -39.39
N TYR A 636 -21.62 -24.24 -38.19
CA TYR A 636 -22.51 -23.10 -37.88
C TYR A 636 -21.76 -21.86 -37.38
N THR A 637 -20.42 -21.86 -37.42
CA THR A 637 -19.60 -20.71 -37.05
C THR A 637 -19.97 -19.48 -37.89
N GLY A 638 -20.08 -18.31 -37.25
CA GLY A 638 -20.44 -17.04 -37.90
C GLY A 638 -21.94 -16.84 -38.19
N LYS A 639 -22.79 -17.85 -37.95
CA LYS A 639 -24.25 -17.72 -38.16
C LYS A 639 -24.94 -17.24 -36.88
N ASN A 640 -25.98 -16.41 -37.04
CA ASN A 640 -26.92 -16.08 -35.96
C ASN A 640 -27.79 -17.32 -35.69
N MET A 641 -27.75 -17.84 -34.46
CA MET A 641 -28.49 -19.03 -34.05
C MET A 641 -29.67 -18.60 -33.18
N ARG A 642 -30.89 -18.82 -33.67
CA ARG A 642 -32.10 -18.56 -32.88
C ARG A 642 -32.31 -19.70 -31.91
N ILE A 643 -32.20 -19.43 -30.62
CA ILE A 643 -32.46 -20.43 -29.58
C ILE A 643 -33.96 -20.48 -29.32
N ILE A 644 -34.52 -21.67 -29.46
CA ILE A 644 -35.96 -21.93 -29.39
C ILE A 644 -36.35 -22.75 -28.16
N ARG A 645 -35.42 -23.52 -27.59
CA ARG A 645 -35.62 -24.29 -26.35
C ARG A 645 -34.37 -24.38 -25.50
N GLU A 646 -34.56 -24.50 -24.20
CA GLU A 646 -33.53 -24.77 -23.19
C GLU A 646 -33.93 -26.04 -22.44
N ALA A 647 -33.02 -27.01 -22.38
CA ALA A 647 -33.19 -28.22 -21.59
C ALA A 647 -32.04 -28.35 -20.60
N LYS A 648 -32.38 -28.69 -19.35
CA LYS A 648 -31.38 -29.00 -18.32
C LYS A 648 -31.31 -30.51 -18.13
N THR A 649 -30.10 -31.02 -18.14
CA THR A 649 -29.75 -32.41 -17.84
C THR A 649 -28.88 -32.46 -16.58
N SER A 650 -28.67 -33.65 -16.03
CA SER A 650 -27.73 -33.87 -14.91
C SER A 650 -26.30 -33.39 -15.20
N THR A 651 -25.91 -33.24 -16.46
CA THR A 651 -24.54 -32.90 -16.90
C THR A 651 -24.41 -31.48 -17.46
N GLY A 652 -25.50 -30.80 -17.79
CA GLY A 652 -25.45 -29.45 -18.35
C GLY A 652 -26.75 -28.93 -18.94
N ILE A 653 -26.69 -27.69 -19.43
CA ILE A 653 -27.79 -27.01 -20.12
C ILE A 653 -27.53 -27.10 -21.62
N TRP A 654 -28.59 -27.45 -22.36
CA TRP A 654 -28.57 -27.63 -23.80
C TRP A 654 -29.53 -26.65 -24.45
N TYR A 655 -29.10 -26.05 -25.55
CA TYR A 655 -29.90 -25.15 -26.37
C TYR A 655 -30.30 -25.81 -27.68
N GLN A 656 -31.60 -25.88 -27.92
CA GLN A 656 -32.12 -26.19 -29.25
C GLN A 656 -32.14 -24.92 -30.07
N PHE A 657 -31.56 -24.94 -31.27
CA PHE A 657 -31.49 -23.78 -32.13
C PHE A 657 -32.04 -24.03 -33.54
N SER A 658 -32.43 -22.93 -34.19
CA SER A 658 -32.78 -22.86 -35.59
C SER A 658 -31.93 -21.82 -36.33
N ILE A 659 -31.78 -22.02 -37.63
CA ILE A 659 -31.11 -21.10 -38.56
C ILE A 659 -31.99 -20.99 -39.80
N GLY A 660 -32.29 -19.77 -40.26
CA GLY A 660 -33.18 -19.56 -41.41
C GLY A 660 -34.57 -20.16 -41.20
N GLY A 661 -35.07 -20.19 -39.96
CA GLY A 661 -36.37 -20.76 -39.61
C GLY A 661 -36.42 -22.28 -39.46
N LYS A 662 -35.35 -23.02 -39.82
CA LYS A 662 -35.31 -24.49 -39.69
C LYS A 662 -34.64 -24.92 -38.39
N THR A 663 -35.32 -25.75 -37.59
CA THR A 663 -34.75 -26.38 -36.39
C THR A 663 -33.61 -27.32 -36.77
N ILE A 664 -32.43 -27.15 -36.16
CA ILE A 664 -31.22 -27.91 -36.47
C ILE A 664 -30.98 -29.01 -35.43
N GLY A 665 -30.94 -28.65 -34.15
CA GLY A 665 -30.65 -29.60 -33.08
C GLY A 665 -30.25 -28.93 -31.78
N TRP A 666 -29.74 -29.73 -30.85
CA TRP A 666 -29.32 -29.37 -29.50
C TRP A 666 -27.81 -29.26 -29.41
N VAL A 667 -27.32 -28.23 -28.72
CA VAL A 667 -25.90 -27.97 -28.48
C VAL A 667 -25.68 -27.54 -27.04
N ASP A 668 -24.49 -27.78 -26.48
CA ASP A 668 -24.12 -27.31 -25.14
C ASP A 668 -24.20 -25.78 -25.10
N SER A 669 -24.93 -25.23 -24.12
CA SER A 669 -25.07 -23.78 -23.97
C SER A 669 -23.74 -23.07 -23.74
N LYS A 670 -22.75 -23.73 -23.12
CA LYS A 670 -21.41 -23.20 -22.87
C LYS A 670 -20.60 -22.99 -24.14
N ALA A 671 -20.94 -23.70 -25.22
CA ALA A 671 -20.30 -23.55 -26.52
C ALA A 671 -20.79 -22.32 -27.29
N LEU A 672 -21.76 -21.58 -26.75
CA LEU A 672 -22.42 -20.43 -27.38
C LEU A 672 -22.15 -19.13 -26.61
N ASN A 673 -22.19 -18.02 -27.34
CA ASN A 673 -22.22 -16.66 -26.81
C ASN A 673 -23.61 -16.08 -27.06
N THR A 674 -24.46 -16.03 -26.03
CA THR A 674 -25.81 -15.48 -26.11
C THR A 674 -25.76 -13.96 -26.03
N PHE A 675 -26.20 -13.29 -27.09
CA PHE A 675 -26.12 -11.83 -27.22
C PHE A 675 -27.48 -11.13 -27.20
N TYR A 676 -28.58 -11.90 -27.23
CA TYR A 676 -29.93 -11.36 -27.00
C TYR A 676 -30.79 -12.34 -26.19
N THR A 677 -31.48 -11.80 -25.18
CA THR A 677 -32.59 -12.43 -24.46
C THR A 677 -33.67 -11.37 -24.16
N PRO A 678 -34.95 -11.74 -24.00
CA PRO A 678 -36.02 -10.80 -23.63
C PRO A 678 -35.77 -10.02 -22.33
N SER A 679 -34.95 -10.56 -21.42
CA SER A 679 -34.57 -9.87 -20.17
C SER A 679 -33.69 -8.63 -20.40
N MET A 680 -33.13 -8.46 -21.61
CA MET A 680 -32.38 -7.26 -22.01
C MET A 680 -33.29 -6.11 -22.46
N GLU A 681 -34.61 -6.36 -22.56
CA GLU A 681 -35.58 -5.36 -23.00
C GLU A 681 -36.02 -4.48 -21.84
N LYS A 682 -36.03 -3.18 -22.05
CA LYS A 682 -36.52 -2.18 -21.10
C LYS A 682 -37.79 -1.53 -21.64
N VAL A 683 -38.82 -1.41 -20.80
CA VAL A 683 -40.07 -0.74 -21.17
C VAL A 683 -39.81 0.76 -21.32
N ILE A 684 -40.29 1.32 -22.42
CA ILE A 684 -40.22 2.76 -22.70
C ILE A 684 -41.53 3.23 -23.32
N THR A 685 -41.78 4.53 -23.22
CA THR A 685 -42.85 5.22 -23.94
C THR A 685 -42.25 6.31 -24.80
N GLY A 686 -42.93 6.66 -25.89
CA GLY A 686 -42.51 7.73 -26.78
C GLY A 686 -43.02 7.54 -28.19
N THR A 687 -42.98 8.62 -28.95
CA THR A 687 -43.30 8.62 -30.38
C THR A 687 -42.03 8.88 -31.16
N ARG A 688 -41.87 8.16 -32.27
CA ARG A 688 -40.81 8.37 -33.26
C ARG A 688 -41.40 8.36 -34.66
N TYR A 689 -40.63 8.78 -35.64
CA TYR A 689 -40.95 8.70 -37.07
C TYR A 689 -39.80 8.01 -37.78
N VAL A 690 -40.09 7.35 -38.91
CA VAL A 690 -39.03 6.83 -39.78
C VAL A 690 -38.21 8.00 -40.30
N LEU A 691 -36.87 7.95 -40.19
CA LEU A 691 -36.02 8.97 -40.82
C LEU A 691 -36.30 8.98 -42.33
N PRO A 692 -36.53 10.15 -42.96
CA PRO A 692 -36.77 10.23 -44.40
C PRO A 692 -35.66 9.59 -45.27
N SER A 693 -34.43 9.55 -44.77
CA SER A 693 -33.27 8.91 -45.43
C SER A 693 -33.15 7.40 -45.19
N LYS A 694 -33.98 6.80 -44.32
CA LYS A 694 -33.88 5.39 -43.85
C LYS A 694 -35.08 4.52 -44.22
N GLN A 695 -35.91 4.97 -45.16
CA GLN A 695 -37.14 4.26 -45.58
C GLN A 695 -36.89 2.84 -46.13
N ASN A 696 -35.74 2.60 -46.78
CA ASN A 696 -35.42 1.29 -47.36
C ASN A 696 -34.80 0.31 -46.34
N VAL A 697 -34.59 0.72 -45.09
CA VAL A 697 -34.06 -0.17 -44.05
C VAL A 697 -35.17 -1.03 -43.48
N HIS A 698 -34.84 -2.25 -43.06
CA HIS A 698 -35.81 -3.24 -42.61
C HIS A 698 -36.10 -3.19 -41.10
N TYR A 699 -37.22 -3.78 -40.71
CA TYR A 699 -37.60 -4.04 -39.32
C TYR A 699 -37.81 -5.54 -39.09
N TYR A 700 -37.61 -5.99 -37.86
CA TYR A 700 -37.47 -7.42 -37.55
C TYR A 700 -38.39 -7.84 -36.40
N GLY A 701 -38.71 -9.13 -36.32
CA GLY A 701 -39.51 -9.68 -35.22
C GLY A 701 -38.82 -9.61 -33.84
N LEU A 702 -37.50 -9.60 -33.82
CA LEU A 702 -36.62 -9.51 -32.64
C LEU A 702 -35.47 -8.53 -32.97
N PRO A 703 -34.74 -7.97 -31.99
CA PRO A 703 -33.70 -6.95 -32.21
C PRO A 703 -32.39 -7.55 -32.76
N VAL A 704 -32.50 -8.36 -33.81
CA VAL A 704 -31.41 -9.06 -34.48
C VAL A 704 -31.68 -9.05 -35.98
N GLU A 705 -30.66 -8.78 -36.79
CA GLU A 705 -30.76 -8.88 -38.25
C GLU A 705 -30.65 -10.35 -38.66
N ASP A 706 -31.79 -10.97 -38.95
CA ASP A 706 -31.92 -12.34 -39.40
C ASP A 706 -33.08 -12.43 -40.40
N SER A 707 -32.82 -13.02 -41.56
CA SER A 707 -33.79 -13.14 -42.65
C SER A 707 -35.04 -13.93 -42.24
N ALA A 708 -34.95 -14.83 -41.26
CA ALA A 708 -36.08 -15.60 -40.77
C ALA A 708 -37.11 -14.77 -39.99
N ILE A 709 -36.74 -13.57 -39.55
CA ILE A 709 -37.59 -12.66 -38.76
C ILE A 709 -37.70 -11.27 -39.40
N ASP A 710 -37.18 -11.10 -40.60
CA ASP A 710 -37.32 -9.87 -41.38
C ASP A 710 -38.79 -9.67 -41.77
N ARG A 711 -39.32 -8.47 -41.47
CA ARG A 711 -40.72 -8.10 -41.74
C ARG A 711 -40.85 -7.11 -42.90
N GLY A 712 -39.74 -6.75 -43.55
CA GLY A 712 -39.68 -5.88 -44.73
C GLY A 712 -39.21 -4.45 -44.42
N PRO A 713 -39.24 -3.56 -45.42
CA PRO A 713 -38.71 -2.20 -45.31
C PRO A 713 -39.64 -1.26 -44.54
N LEU A 714 -39.05 -0.23 -43.93
CA LEU A 714 -39.73 0.83 -43.17
C LEU A 714 -40.54 1.81 -44.04
N SER A 715 -40.41 1.75 -45.37
CA SER A 715 -41.03 2.68 -46.33
C SER A 715 -42.54 2.77 -46.19
N LYS A 716 -43.19 1.69 -45.76
CA LYS A 716 -44.63 1.62 -45.49
C LYS A 716 -45.09 2.55 -44.35
N PHE A 717 -44.17 2.96 -43.47
CA PHE A 717 -44.47 3.76 -42.28
C PHE A 717 -43.92 5.18 -42.38
N ASN A 718 -43.55 5.63 -43.58
CA ASN A 718 -43.04 6.97 -43.79
C ASN A 718 -44.07 8.03 -43.38
N GLY A 719 -43.65 9.00 -42.55
CA GLY A 719 -44.53 10.05 -42.02
C GLY A 719 -45.51 9.60 -40.93
N GLN A 720 -45.60 8.31 -40.61
CA GLN A 720 -46.47 7.81 -39.55
C GLN A 720 -45.81 7.94 -38.18
N ALA A 721 -46.60 8.30 -37.17
CA ALA A 721 -46.18 8.32 -35.78
C ALA A 721 -46.06 6.89 -35.23
N LEU A 722 -44.84 6.48 -34.88
CA LEU A 722 -44.51 5.16 -34.38
C LEU A 722 -44.41 5.18 -32.85
N THR A 723 -45.35 4.51 -32.18
CA THR A 723 -45.36 4.39 -30.71
C THR A 723 -44.37 3.31 -30.26
N LEU A 724 -43.45 3.70 -29.38
CA LEU A 724 -42.47 2.79 -28.78
C LEU A 724 -43.07 2.03 -27.59
N GLN A 725 -42.66 0.77 -27.43
CA GLN A 725 -43.02 -0.09 -26.29
C GLN A 725 -41.82 -0.48 -25.45
N ARG A 726 -40.68 -0.76 -26.10
CA ARG A 726 -39.46 -1.26 -25.46
C ARG A 726 -38.21 -0.79 -26.18
N GLU A 727 -37.09 -0.82 -25.48
CA GLU A 727 -35.74 -0.65 -26.03
C GLU A 727 -34.85 -1.82 -25.64
N ALA A 728 -33.85 -2.12 -26.45
CA ALA A 728 -32.82 -3.11 -26.14
C ALA A 728 -31.51 -2.73 -26.86
N THR A 729 -30.38 -2.84 -26.16
CA THR A 729 -29.06 -2.62 -26.76
C THR A 729 -28.40 -3.95 -27.05
N ILE A 730 -28.30 -4.30 -28.32
CA ILE A 730 -27.79 -5.59 -28.80
C ILE A 730 -26.51 -5.35 -29.58
N GLU A 731 -25.40 -5.92 -29.10
CA GLU A 731 -24.07 -5.75 -29.71
C GLU A 731 -23.69 -4.28 -29.95
N GLY A 732 -24.03 -3.40 -28.99
CA GLY A 732 -23.75 -1.95 -29.06
C GLY A 732 -24.71 -1.14 -29.92
N GLN A 733 -25.72 -1.76 -30.54
CA GLN A 733 -26.75 -1.08 -31.31
C GLN A 733 -28.03 -0.96 -30.49
N LEU A 734 -28.58 0.25 -30.37
CA LEU A 734 -29.87 0.48 -29.73
C LEU A 734 -31.01 0.14 -30.70
N TRP A 735 -31.95 -0.66 -30.23
CA TRP A 735 -33.16 -1.03 -30.94
C TRP A 735 -34.39 -0.57 -30.17
N TYR A 736 -35.42 -0.15 -30.90
CA TYR A 736 -36.74 0.13 -30.37
C TYR A 736 -37.76 -0.88 -30.87
N ARG A 737 -38.55 -1.42 -29.96
CA ARG A 737 -39.76 -2.17 -30.28
C ARG A 737 -40.90 -1.19 -30.51
N VAL A 738 -41.36 -1.12 -31.74
CA VAL A 738 -42.51 -0.32 -32.14
C VAL A 738 -43.78 -1.17 -32.01
N LYS A 739 -44.82 -0.56 -31.42
CA LYS A 739 -46.13 -1.18 -31.23
C LYS A 739 -46.65 -1.73 -32.56
N ASP A 740 -47.13 -2.98 -32.50
CA ASP A 740 -47.73 -3.73 -33.62
C ASP A 740 -46.83 -3.98 -34.84
N LEU A 741 -45.53 -3.65 -34.75
CA LEU A 741 -44.60 -3.70 -35.89
C LEU A 741 -43.45 -4.68 -35.67
N GLY A 742 -42.70 -4.51 -34.59
CA GLY A 742 -41.45 -5.25 -34.34
C GLY A 742 -40.33 -4.33 -33.89
N TRP A 743 -39.09 -4.78 -34.08
CA TRP A 743 -37.88 -4.09 -33.67
C TRP A 743 -37.24 -3.34 -34.84
N VAL A 744 -36.87 -2.09 -34.57
CA VAL A 744 -36.21 -1.18 -35.51
C VAL A 744 -34.97 -0.61 -34.83
N LYS A 745 -33.84 -0.51 -35.53
CA LYS A 745 -32.67 0.22 -34.99
C LYS A 745 -33.07 1.66 -34.69
N ALA A 746 -32.75 2.14 -33.50
CA ALA A 746 -33.07 3.51 -33.06
C ALA A 746 -32.50 4.56 -34.00
N ALA A 747 -31.31 4.31 -34.58
CA ALA A 747 -30.66 5.17 -35.56
C ALA A 747 -31.44 5.35 -36.88
N ASN A 748 -32.46 4.53 -37.14
CA ASN A 748 -33.34 4.67 -38.31
C ASN A 748 -34.60 5.49 -38.01
N LEU A 749 -34.77 5.94 -36.77
CA LEU A 749 -35.95 6.64 -36.28
C LEU A 749 -35.57 8.02 -35.72
N SER A 750 -36.47 9.00 -35.86
CA SER A 750 -36.30 10.39 -35.42
C SER A 750 -37.44 10.78 -34.48
N SER A 751 -37.24 11.79 -33.64
CA SER A 751 -38.32 12.40 -32.84
C SER A 751 -39.28 13.23 -33.69
N THR A 752 -38.86 13.65 -34.88
CA THR A 752 -39.65 14.43 -35.85
C THR A 752 -39.71 13.71 -37.19
N ASN A 753 -40.67 14.06 -38.04
CA ASN A 753 -40.79 13.57 -39.41
C ASN A 753 -39.90 14.34 -40.42
N TYR A 754 -39.02 15.22 -39.95
CA TYR A 754 -38.16 16.07 -40.78
C TYR A 754 -36.66 15.84 -40.48
N GLU A 755 -35.81 16.20 -41.43
CA GLU A 755 -34.35 16.20 -41.26
C GLU A 755 -33.87 17.48 -40.57
N ALA A 756 -32.88 17.32 -39.68
CA ALA A 756 -32.16 18.46 -39.10
C ALA A 756 -31.14 19.04 -40.10
N ILE A 757 -30.94 20.36 -40.04
CA ILE A 757 -29.87 21.06 -40.76
C ILE A 757 -28.61 21.01 -39.88
N GLU A 758 -27.60 20.24 -40.30
CA GLU A 758 -26.32 20.11 -39.59
C GLU A 758 -25.53 21.42 -39.59
N TYR A 759 -25.49 22.12 -40.73
CA TYR A 759 -24.96 23.46 -40.84
C TYR A 759 -25.64 24.21 -41.98
N ASN A 760 -25.59 25.54 -41.92
CA ASN A 760 -26.04 26.43 -42.98
C ASN A 760 -25.11 27.65 -43.03
N LYS A 761 -24.22 27.72 -44.01
CA LYS A 761 -23.20 28.77 -44.13
C LYS A 761 -23.36 29.57 -45.41
N ALA A 762 -23.03 30.86 -45.35
CA ALA A 762 -22.94 31.69 -46.55
C ALA A 762 -21.71 31.27 -47.36
N ILE A 763 -21.87 31.16 -48.68
CA ILE A 763 -20.77 30.88 -49.61
C ILE A 763 -20.91 31.76 -50.85
N THR A 764 -19.83 31.87 -51.61
CA THR A 764 -19.84 32.49 -52.94
C THR A 764 -19.46 31.41 -53.94
N ALA A 765 -20.36 31.08 -54.87
CA ALA A 765 -20.06 30.21 -55.99
C ALA A 765 -21.01 30.51 -57.16
N TYR A 766 -20.68 30.03 -58.36
CA TYR A 766 -21.64 29.91 -59.44
C TYR A 766 -21.74 28.47 -59.92
N SER A 767 -22.97 28.05 -60.18
CA SER A 767 -23.28 26.73 -60.72
C SER A 767 -24.27 26.83 -61.87
N ARG A 768 -24.39 25.75 -62.66
CA ARG A 768 -25.48 25.54 -63.63
C ARG A 768 -26.22 24.25 -63.30
N VAL A 769 -27.46 24.14 -63.77
CA VAL A 769 -28.23 22.90 -63.67
C VAL A 769 -27.52 21.80 -64.48
N LYS A 770 -27.19 20.69 -63.81
CA LYS A 770 -26.64 19.47 -64.39
C LYS A 770 -27.75 18.47 -64.73
N THR A 771 -28.66 18.25 -63.78
CA THR A 771 -29.74 17.26 -63.90
C THR A 771 -31.06 17.89 -63.51
N ALA A 772 -31.86 18.29 -64.50
CA ALA A 772 -33.15 18.95 -64.27
C ALA A 772 -34.28 17.97 -63.89
N SER A 773 -34.30 16.77 -64.48
CA SER A 773 -35.37 15.80 -64.27
C SER A 773 -35.38 15.27 -62.84
N GLY A 774 -36.57 15.20 -62.23
CA GLY A 774 -36.77 14.72 -60.86
C GLY A 774 -36.24 15.61 -59.74
N ASN A 775 -35.78 16.83 -60.05
CA ASN A 775 -35.20 17.75 -59.07
C ASN A 775 -36.05 19.03 -58.93
N TYR A 776 -36.21 19.48 -57.70
CA TYR A 776 -37.07 20.60 -57.32
C TYR A 776 -36.31 21.64 -56.51
N VAL A 777 -36.84 22.86 -56.54
CA VAL A 777 -36.38 23.97 -55.71
C VAL A 777 -37.29 24.09 -54.50
N TRP A 778 -36.71 24.35 -53.33
CA TRP A 778 -37.39 24.32 -52.05
C TRP A 778 -37.22 25.62 -51.26
N THR A 779 -38.14 25.95 -50.36
CA THR A 779 -38.05 27.12 -49.48
C THR A 779 -36.94 26.99 -48.43
N ASN A 780 -36.71 25.77 -47.94
CA ASN A 780 -35.61 25.32 -47.09
C ASN A 780 -34.94 24.10 -47.74
N PRO A 781 -33.75 23.64 -47.30
CA PRO A 781 -33.21 22.35 -47.73
C PRO A 781 -34.29 21.25 -47.73
N GLY A 782 -34.40 20.46 -48.79
CA GLY A 782 -35.52 19.52 -48.93
C GLY A 782 -35.58 18.51 -47.77
N LYS A 783 -36.81 18.15 -47.36
CA LYS A 783 -37.11 17.24 -46.23
C LYS A 783 -36.79 17.80 -44.84
N THR A 784 -36.39 19.06 -44.70
CA THR A 784 -36.28 19.72 -43.39
C THR A 784 -37.61 20.34 -42.98
N GLU A 785 -37.68 20.81 -41.73
CA GLU A 785 -38.83 21.54 -41.21
C GLU A 785 -39.20 22.72 -42.13
N ASP A 786 -40.49 22.87 -42.39
CA ASP A 786 -41.10 23.89 -43.26
C ASP A 786 -40.60 23.94 -44.72
N ALA A 787 -39.88 22.91 -45.20
CA ALA A 787 -39.47 22.82 -46.59
C ALA A 787 -40.68 22.59 -47.52
N LYS A 788 -41.03 23.62 -48.28
CA LYS A 788 -42.10 23.60 -49.30
C LYS A 788 -41.48 23.70 -50.68
N GLN A 789 -42.04 22.97 -51.63
CA GLN A 789 -41.61 23.04 -53.02
C GLN A 789 -41.97 24.40 -53.61
N VAL A 790 -40.99 25.08 -54.19
CA VAL A 790 -41.14 26.39 -54.86
C VAL A 790 -41.46 26.16 -56.34
N SER A 791 -40.66 25.35 -57.03
CA SER A 791 -40.78 25.10 -58.48
C SER A 791 -39.94 23.89 -58.90
N ALA A 792 -40.08 23.44 -60.14
CA ALA A 792 -39.17 22.46 -60.75
C ALA A 792 -37.82 23.12 -61.09
N LEU A 793 -36.71 22.41 -60.89
CA LEU A 793 -35.37 22.92 -61.20
C LEU A 793 -35.19 23.20 -62.71
N SER A 794 -35.96 22.50 -63.55
CA SER A 794 -35.95 22.67 -65.01
C SER A 794 -36.16 24.12 -65.47
N ALA A 795 -36.91 24.92 -64.71
CA ALA A 795 -37.18 26.33 -64.99
C ALA A 795 -35.91 27.23 -64.98
N TYR A 796 -34.80 26.73 -64.45
CA TYR A 796 -33.53 27.47 -64.34
C TYR A 796 -32.40 26.85 -65.19
N SER A 797 -32.74 25.89 -66.07
CA SER A 797 -31.77 25.29 -66.99
C SER A 797 -31.17 26.35 -67.93
N GLY A 798 -29.86 26.29 -68.16
CA GLY A 798 -29.14 27.26 -68.99
C GLY A 798 -28.83 28.61 -68.31
N LYS A 799 -29.37 28.87 -67.10
CA LYS A 799 -29.06 30.10 -66.35
C LYS A 799 -27.83 29.91 -65.46
N ASN A 800 -27.09 30.99 -65.23
CA ASN A 800 -26.05 31.04 -64.20
C ASN A 800 -26.72 31.18 -62.83
N LEU A 801 -26.52 30.19 -61.95
CA LEU A 801 -27.08 30.20 -60.61
C LEU A 801 -26.02 30.74 -59.65
N ARG A 802 -26.27 31.92 -59.08
CA ARG A 802 -25.39 32.48 -58.04
C ARG A 802 -25.71 31.78 -56.73
N ILE A 803 -24.76 31.03 -56.20
CA ILE A 803 -24.92 30.33 -54.94
C ILE A 803 -24.63 31.29 -53.79
N LEU A 804 -25.57 31.36 -52.86
CA LEU A 804 -25.55 32.26 -51.70
C LEU A 804 -25.20 31.52 -50.41
N ARG A 805 -25.69 30.28 -50.27
CA ARG A 805 -25.54 29.48 -49.06
C ARG A 805 -25.41 27.99 -49.36
N GLU A 806 -24.72 27.30 -48.48
CA GLU A 806 -24.59 25.84 -48.45
C GLU A 806 -25.14 25.32 -47.12
N ALA A 807 -26.03 24.34 -47.19
CA ALA A 807 -26.55 23.66 -46.01
C ALA A 807 -26.38 22.15 -46.13
N LYS A 808 -26.12 21.48 -45.01
CA LYS A 808 -26.00 20.03 -44.95
C LYS A 808 -27.13 19.43 -44.14
N THR A 809 -27.75 18.39 -44.67
CA THR A 809 -28.75 17.56 -44.00
C THR A 809 -28.35 16.09 -44.10
N ALA A 810 -29.10 15.20 -43.45
CA ALA A 810 -28.85 13.76 -43.53
C ALA A 810 -28.96 13.20 -44.98
N SER A 811 -29.75 13.84 -45.84
CA SER A 811 -29.93 13.43 -47.25
C SER A 811 -28.87 13.99 -48.21
N GLY A 812 -28.13 15.04 -47.84
CA GLY A 812 -27.09 15.60 -48.70
C GLY A 812 -26.77 17.07 -48.42
N ILE A 813 -26.09 17.70 -49.38
CA ILE A 813 -25.78 19.13 -49.36
C ILE A 813 -26.76 19.84 -50.27
N TRP A 814 -27.20 21.02 -49.84
CA TRP A 814 -28.16 21.87 -50.53
C TRP A 814 -27.54 23.24 -50.78
N TYR A 815 -27.78 23.80 -51.96
CA TYR A 815 -27.39 25.16 -52.32
C TYR A 815 -28.60 26.09 -52.40
N GLN A 816 -28.55 27.19 -51.64
CA GLN A 816 -29.44 28.31 -51.87
C GLN A 816 -28.89 29.15 -53.01
N PHE A 817 -29.70 29.41 -54.02
CA PHE A 817 -29.26 30.16 -55.19
C PHE A 817 -30.16 31.36 -55.51
N SER A 818 -29.58 32.32 -56.22
CA SER A 818 -30.29 33.41 -56.87
C SER A 818 -30.06 33.41 -58.38
N VAL A 819 -31.01 34.02 -59.08
CA VAL A 819 -30.98 34.27 -60.51
C VAL A 819 -31.39 35.73 -60.71
N ASP A 820 -30.65 36.48 -61.53
CA ASP A 820 -30.90 37.90 -61.79
C ASP A 820 -31.01 38.74 -60.49
N GLY A 821 -30.22 38.39 -59.47
CA GLY A 821 -30.19 39.08 -58.17
C GLY A 821 -31.31 38.70 -57.19
N LYS A 822 -32.30 37.88 -57.58
CA LYS A 822 -33.39 37.44 -56.70
C LYS A 822 -33.14 36.04 -56.14
N THR A 823 -33.20 35.89 -54.81
CA THR A 823 -33.11 34.59 -54.15
C THR A 823 -34.30 33.71 -54.52
N ILE A 824 -34.04 32.50 -55.03
CA ILE A 824 -35.06 31.59 -55.52
C ILE A 824 -35.40 30.51 -54.48
N GLY A 825 -34.38 29.82 -53.96
CA GLY A 825 -34.58 28.72 -53.01
C GLY A 825 -33.39 27.78 -52.95
N TRP A 826 -33.62 26.61 -52.35
CA TRP A 826 -32.64 25.56 -52.11
C TRP A 826 -32.79 24.41 -53.10
N VAL A 827 -31.67 23.86 -53.54
CA VAL A 827 -31.61 22.71 -54.46
C VAL A 827 -30.49 21.76 -54.04
N ASP A 828 -30.67 20.46 -54.28
CA ASP A 828 -29.62 19.45 -54.05
C ASP A 828 -28.40 19.74 -54.93
N THR A 829 -27.20 19.79 -54.34
CA THR A 829 -25.97 20.09 -55.08
C THR A 829 -25.65 19.05 -56.16
N LYS A 830 -26.12 17.80 -56.02
CA LYS A 830 -25.94 16.74 -57.02
C LYS A 830 -26.62 17.07 -58.35
N ALA A 831 -27.65 17.92 -58.32
CA ALA A 831 -28.35 18.39 -59.51
C ALA A 831 -27.63 19.53 -60.23
N LEU A 832 -26.50 20.01 -59.70
CA LEU A 832 -25.76 21.17 -60.18
C LEU A 832 -24.33 20.81 -60.62
N THR A 833 -23.76 21.64 -61.48
CA THR A 833 -22.33 21.69 -61.81
C THR A 833 -21.79 23.06 -61.41
N THR A 834 -20.94 23.10 -60.38
CA THR A 834 -20.27 24.31 -59.93
C THR A 834 -19.05 24.60 -60.80
N PHE A 835 -18.99 25.78 -61.40
CA PHE A 835 -17.93 26.18 -62.33
C PHE A 835 -17.11 27.38 -61.83
N TYR A 836 -17.52 28.00 -60.72
CA TYR A 836 -16.74 29.01 -60.04
C TYR A 836 -16.88 28.90 -58.51
N THR A 837 -15.74 28.92 -57.83
CA THR A 837 -15.60 29.17 -56.39
C THR A 837 -14.35 30.04 -56.14
N PRO A 838 -14.29 30.80 -55.04
CA PRO A 838 -13.10 31.60 -54.69
C PRO A 838 -11.80 30.81 -54.58
N SER A 839 -11.87 29.50 -54.32
CA SER A 839 -10.69 28.62 -54.31
C SER A 839 -10.02 28.45 -55.68
N MET A 840 -10.69 28.85 -56.77
CA MET A 840 -10.12 28.86 -58.12
C MET A 840 -9.29 30.13 -58.40
N GLU A 841 -9.33 31.12 -57.50
CA GLU A 841 -8.55 32.35 -57.61
C GLU A 841 -7.09 32.12 -57.20
N LYS A 842 -6.16 32.59 -58.02
CA LYS A 842 -4.73 32.62 -57.73
C LYS A 842 -4.28 34.05 -57.46
N ASN A 843 -3.37 34.24 -56.52
CA ASN A 843 -2.77 35.54 -56.30
C ASN A 843 -1.88 35.91 -57.49
N LEU A 844 -2.01 37.14 -57.97
CA LEU A 844 -1.20 37.69 -59.04
C LEU A 844 -1.01 39.18 -58.77
N THR A 845 0.22 39.63 -58.59
CA THR A 845 0.53 41.06 -58.54
C THR A 845 1.05 41.48 -59.91
N ALA A 846 0.25 42.21 -60.67
CA ALA A 846 0.64 42.68 -61.98
C ALA A 846 0.09 44.06 -62.27
N THR A 847 0.92 44.91 -62.87
CA THR A 847 0.49 46.20 -63.41
C THR A 847 0.00 46.01 -64.85
N ARG A 848 -1.18 46.54 -65.15
CA ARG A 848 -1.82 46.48 -66.47
C ARG A 848 -2.47 47.82 -66.82
N TYR A 849 -2.82 47.96 -68.09
CA TYR A 849 -3.61 49.06 -68.64
C TYR A 849 -4.78 48.48 -69.43
N VAL A 850 -5.87 49.22 -69.60
CA VAL A 850 -6.93 48.82 -70.53
C VAL A 850 -6.33 48.77 -71.95
N ALA A 851 -6.53 47.64 -72.63
CA ALA A 851 -6.00 47.43 -73.97
C ALA A 851 -6.71 48.36 -74.98
N PRO A 852 -5.99 48.92 -75.97
CA PRO A 852 -6.61 49.75 -77.00
C PRO A 852 -7.76 49.04 -77.71
N GLY A 853 -8.91 49.73 -77.86
CA GLY A 853 -10.11 49.16 -78.50
C GLY A 853 -10.97 48.28 -77.59
N LYS A 854 -10.67 48.19 -76.29
CA LYS A 854 -11.43 47.41 -75.29
C LYS A 854 -12.17 48.29 -74.27
N GLU A 855 -12.35 49.58 -74.57
CA GLU A 855 -12.93 50.58 -73.67
C GLU A 855 -14.40 50.30 -73.33
N THR A 856 -15.13 49.66 -74.25
CA THR A 856 -16.53 49.29 -74.09
C THR A 856 -16.72 47.94 -73.38
N GLN A 857 -15.64 47.23 -73.06
CA GLN A 857 -15.72 45.96 -72.34
C GLN A 857 -15.98 46.19 -70.85
N HIS A 858 -16.65 45.25 -70.21
CA HIS A 858 -17.16 45.41 -68.85
C HIS A 858 -16.23 44.79 -67.78
N TYR A 859 -16.45 45.21 -66.55
CA TYR A 859 -15.93 44.55 -65.35
C TYR A 859 -17.08 44.16 -64.42
N TYR A 860 -16.85 43.16 -63.58
CA TYR A 860 -17.87 42.42 -62.85
C TYR A 860 -17.45 42.24 -61.38
N GLY A 861 -18.39 42.05 -60.46
CA GLY A 861 -18.07 41.78 -59.04
C GLY A 861 -17.38 40.43 -58.81
N LEU A 862 -17.68 39.44 -59.66
CA LEU A 862 -17.15 38.07 -59.69
C LEU A 862 -16.77 37.70 -61.14
N PRO A 863 -15.89 36.72 -61.40
CA PRO A 863 -15.40 36.38 -62.74
C PRO A 863 -16.42 35.56 -63.55
N VAL A 864 -17.65 36.03 -63.62
CA VAL A 864 -18.77 35.42 -64.35
C VAL A 864 -19.59 36.54 -64.99
N VAL A 865 -19.89 36.39 -66.28
CA VAL A 865 -20.80 37.30 -66.98
C VAL A 865 -22.22 37.01 -66.50
N ASP A 866 -22.74 37.93 -65.68
CA ASP A 866 -24.08 37.91 -65.12
C ASP A 866 -24.52 39.37 -64.96
N THR A 867 -25.72 39.70 -65.42
CA THR A 867 -26.29 41.06 -65.36
C THR A 867 -26.35 41.56 -63.91
N ALA A 868 -26.63 40.69 -62.94
CA ALA A 868 -26.64 41.06 -61.52
C ALA A 868 -25.24 41.34 -60.94
N ASN A 869 -24.19 40.98 -61.68
CA ASN A 869 -22.79 41.07 -61.28
C ASN A 869 -22.01 42.14 -62.07
N ASP A 870 -22.58 42.68 -63.14
CA ASP A 870 -21.97 43.68 -64.01
C ASP A 870 -21.82 45.03 -63.29
N ARG A 871 -20.65 45.65 -63.42
CA ARG A 871 -20.29 46.93 -62.79
C ARG A 871 -20.09 48.06 -63.81
N GLY A 872 -20.24 47.77 -65.10
CA GLY A 872 -20.17 48.74 -66.19
C GLY A 872 -18.86 48.66 -67.02
N PRO A 873 -18.69 49.57 -67.99
CA PRO A 873 -17.59 49.54 -68.96
C PRO A 873 -16.25 50.06 -68.40
N LEU A 874 -15.15 49.62 -69.02
CA LEU A 874 -13.77 49.98 -68.65
C LEU A 874 -13.32 51.37 -69.13
N SER A 875 -14.15 52.09 -69.89
CA SER A 875 -13.81 53.38 -70.53
C SER A 875 -13.22 54.42 -69.58
N LYS A 876 -13.70 54.49 -68.33
CA LYS A 876 -13.23 55.41 -67.29
C LYS A 876 -11.81 55.14 -66.78
N PHE A 877 -11.23 54.00 -67.17
CA PHE A 877 -9.91 53.53 -66.73
C PHE A 877 -8.86 53.57 -67.84
N MET A 878 -9.19 54.13 -69.02
CA MET A 878 -8.19 54.29 -70.08
C MET A 878 -7.01 55.15 -69.64
N GLY A 879 -5.79 54.67 -69.93
CA GLY A 879 -4.53 55.33 -69.59
C GLY A 879 -4.16 55.28 -68.12
N LYS A 880 -5.05 54.76 -67.24
CA LYS A 880 -4.77 54.58 -65.81
C LYS A 880 -4.03 53.28 -65.56
N THR A 881 -3.16 53.31 -64.56
CA THR A 881 -2.50 52.11 -64.03
C THR A 881 -3.50 51.26 -63.27
N LEU A 882 -3.67 50.00 -63.68
CA LEU A 882 -4.53 49.02 -63.02
C LEU A 882 -3.69 47.95 -62.34
N THR A 883 -3.87 47.81 -61.03
CA THR A 883 -3.20 46.76 -60.25
C THR A 883 -4.06 45.52 -60.21
N VAL A 884 -3.65 44.47 -60.89
CA VAL A 884 -4.22 43.13 -60.75
C VAL A 884 -3.71 42.52 -59.44
N GLN A 885 -4.61 41.89 -58.70
CA GLN A 885 -4.30 41.21 -57.42
C GLN A 885 -4.55 39.71 -57.48
N ARG A 886 -5.44 39.26 -58.37
CA ARG A 886 -5.76 37.85 -58.56
C ARG A 886 -6.08 37.53 -60.01
N GLU A 887 -5.95 36.26 -60.35
CA GLU A 887 -6.42 35.70 -61.60
C GLU A 887 -7.30 34.48 -61.35
N ALA A 888 -8.20 34.16 -62.28
CA ALA A 888 -9.00 32.94 -62.24
C ALA A 888 -9.31 32.50 -63.67
N THR A 889 -9.23 31.20 -63.95
CA THR A 889 -9.64 30.65 -65.24
C THR A 889 -11.01 30.01 -65.08
N ILE A 890 -12.04 30.63 -65.64
CA ILE A 890 -13.44 30.21 -65.50
C ILE A 890 -13.93 29.80 -66.89
N GLU A 891 -14.30 28.53 -67.01
CA GLU A 891 -14.78 27.95 -68.27
C GLU A 891 -13.82 28.18 -69.47
N GLY A 892 -12.51 28.10 -69.21
CA GLY A 892 -11.46 28.29 -70.22
C GLY A 892 -11.05 29.74 -70.48
N GLU A 893 -11.77 30.72 -69.92
CA GLU A 893 -11.45 32.14 -70.05
C GLU A 893 -10.64 32.62 -68.84
N LEU A 894 -9.53 33.32 -69.08
CA LEU A 894 -8.73 33.94 -68.02
C LEU A 894 -9.32 35.29 -67.61
N TRP A 895 -9.50 35.48 -66.31
CA TRP A 895 -9.99 36.70 -65.68
C TRP A 895 -8.95 37.28 -64.75
N TYR A 896 -8.88 38.61 -64.69
CA TYR A 896 -8.07 39.36 -63.73
C TYR A 896 -8.96 40.13 -62.76
N ARG A 897 -8.65 40.01 -61.46
CA ARG A 897 -9.23 40.85 -60.42
C ARG A 897 -8.38 42.09 -60.27
N VAL A 898 -8.90 43.21 -60.73
CA VAL A 898 -8.32 44.53 -60.56
C VAL A 898 -8.68 45.06 -59.18
N LYS A 899 -7.67 45.52 -58.44
CA LYS A 899 -7.80 46.14 -57.12
C LYS A 899 -8.87 47.22 -57.15
N ASP A 900 -9.77 47.18 -56.19
CA ASP A 900 -10.86 48.15 -55.97
C ASP A 900 -11.90 48.28 -57.11
N LEU A 901 -11.81 47.47 -58.18
CA LEU A 901 -12.76 47.49 -59.31
C LEU A 901 -13.59 46.21 -59.37
N GLY A 902 -12.93 45.04 -59.33
CA GLY A 902 -13.57 43.75 -59.58
C GLY A 902 -12.84 42.95 -60.66
N TRP A 903 -13.56 42.05 -61.33
CA TRP A 903 -13.05 41.11 -62.32
C TRP A 903 -13.31 41.58 -63.75
N THR A 904 -12.32 41.51 -64.62
CA THR A 904 -12.51 41.64 -66.07
C THR A 904 -11.72 40.56 -66.79
N LYS A 905 -12.08 40.25 -68.04
CA LYS A 905 -11.34 39.27 -68.84
C LYS A 905 -9.91 39.74 -69.05
N ALA A 906 -8.93 38.85 -68.93
CA ALA A 906 -7.52 39.21 -69.08
C ALA A 906 -7.20 39.81 -70.45
N SER A 907 -7.92 39.39 -71.50
CA SER A 907 -7.80 39.88 -72.87
C SER A 907 -8.22 41.35 -73.07
N THR A 908 -8.87 41.98 -72.08
CA THR A 908 -9.20 43.41 -72.12
C THR A 908 -8.08 44.30 -71.62
N LEU A 909 -7.02 43.72 -71.06
CA LEU A 909 -5.89 44.43 -70.47
C LEU A 909 -4.58 44.15 -71.21
N THR A 910 -3.64 45.10 -71.17
CA THR A 910 -2.30 45.01 -71.76
C THR A 910 -1.21 45.38 -70.73
N ALA A 911 0.02 44.90 -70.94
CA ALA A 911 1.17 45.25 -70.11
C ALA A 911 1.83 46.57 -70.53
N ASN A 912 1.67 47.00 -71.79
CA ASN A 912 2.35 48.16 -72.34
C ASN A 912 1.44 49.38 -72.43
N GLN A 913 1.92 50.53 -71.96
CA GLN A 913 1.21 51.80 -72.03
C GLN A 913 1.34 52.48 -73.41
N TYR A 914 2.41 52.22 -74.17
CA TYR A 914 2.75 52.88 -75.46
C TYR A 914 3.17 51.88 -76.54
N ASP A 915 3.08 52.30 -77.81
CA ASP A 915 3.54 51.53 -78.97
C ASP A 915 5.07 51.54 -79.07
N LYS A 916 5.64 50.39 -79.47
CA LYS A 916 7.07 50.23 -79.74
C LYS A 916 7.37 50.63 -81.21
N VAL A 917 8.46 51.37 -81.42
CA VAL A 917 9.03 51.61 -82.76
C VAL A 917 9.84 50.39 -83.17
N GLU A 918 9.46 49.75 -84.27
CA GLU A 918 10.13 48.58 -84.84
C GLU A 918 11.43 48.96 -85.57
N TYR A 919 11.39 50.01 -86.40
CA TYR A 919 12.56 50.59 -87.05
C TYR A 919 12.38 52.09 -87.31
N ASP A 920 13.50 52.80 -87.49
CA ASP A 920 13.57 54.20 -87.92
C ASP A 920 14.83 54.42 -88.80
N LYS A 921 14.66 54.69 -90.10
CA LYS A 921 15.75 54.83 -91.09
C LYS A 921 15.71 56.18 -91.81
N ALA A 922 16.88 56.68 -92.22
CA ALA A 922 16.97 57.85 -93.10
C ALA A 922 16.45 57.51 -94.51
N THR A 923 15.73 58.44 -95.14
CA THR A 923 15.21 58.30 -96.50
C THR A 923 15.28 59.64 -97.23
N THR A 924 15.26 59.62 -98.57
CA THR A 924 15.14 60.85 -99.37
C THR A 924 14.02 60.66 -100.38
N ALA A 925 12.98 61.45 -100.23
CA ALA A 925 11.86 61.52 -101.16
C ALA A 925 11.22 62.91 -101.08
N TYR A 926 10.35 63.23 -102.03
CA TYR A 926 9.45 64.36 -101.92
C TYR A 926 8.00 63.90 -102.06
N SER A 927 7.16 64.42 -101.18
CA SER A 927 5.74 64.10 -101.13
C SER A 927 4.90 65.37 -100.96
N ARG A 928 3.60 65.27 -101.23
CA ARG A 928 2.58 66.26 -100.86
C ARG A 928 1.50 65.60 -100.04
N VAL A 929 0.75 66.42 -99.29
CA VAL A 929 -0.43 65.94 -98.56
C VAL A 929 -1.44 65.34 -99.54
N LYS A 930 -1.85 64.09 -99.29
CA LYS A 930 -2.93 63.39 -100.02
C LYS A 930 -4.26 63.51 -99.29
N THR A 931 -4.26 63.25 -97.99
CA THR A 931 -5.47 63.26 -97.15
C THR A 931 -5.21 64.04 -95.86
N ALA A 932 -5.67 65.29 -95.79
CA ALA A 932 -5.46 66.16 -94.63
C ALA A 932 -6.42 65.86 -93.46
N THR A 933 -7.69 65.55 -93.76
CA THR A 933 -8.73 65.34 -92.74
C THR A 933 -8.42 64.14 -91.85
N GLY A 934 -8.54 64.32 -90.53
CA GLY A 934 -8.25 63.28 -89.53
C GLY A 934 -6.78 62.96 -89.30
N ASN A 935 -5.86 63.64 -90.02
CA ASN A 935 -4.43 63.37 -89.94
C ASN A 935 -3.67 64.54 -89.28
N SER A 936 -2.70 64.19 -88.45
CA SER A 936 -1.90 65.13 -87.67
C SER A 936 -0.41 64.86 -87.82
N VAL A 937 0.38 65.89 -87.60
CA VAL A 937 1.84 65.83 -87.53
C VAL A 937 2.27 65.79 -86.08
N TRP A 938 3.23 64.92 -85.79
CA TRP A 938 3.64 64.57 -84.44
C TRP A 938 5.16 64.73 -84.26
N THR A 939 5.62 64.96 -83.03
CA THR A 939 7.06 65.05 -82.75
C THR A 939 7.80 63.72 -82.91
N LYS A 940 7.06 62.60 -82.79
CA LYS A 940 7.45 61.20 -83.00
C LYS A 940 6.28 60.45 -83.64
N PRO A 941 6.46 59.25 -84.20
CA PRO A 941 5.33 58.41 -84.61
C PRO A 941 4.24 58.36 -83.53
N TYR A 942 2.96 58.50 -83.92
CA TYR A 942 1.85 58.59 -82.97
C TYR A 942 1.83 57.39 -82.00
N ARG A 943 1.49 57.64 -80.72
CA ARG A 943 1.43 56.66 -79.63
C ARG A 943 2.75 56.01 -79.20
N THR A 944 3.89 56.50 -79.67
CA THR A 944 5.21 56.10 -79.16
C THR A 944 5.66 57.01 -78.02
N SER A 945 6.49 56.51 -77.10
CA SER A 945 6.89 57.27 -75.91
C SER A 945 7.42 58.69 -76.23
N GLY A 946 6.74 59.70 -75.68
CA GLY A 946 7.08 61.12 -75.84
C GLY A 946 6.54 61.81 -77.10
N TYR A 947 5.62 61.17 -77.84
CA TYR A 947 4.92 61.84 -78.94
C TYR A 947 4.08 63.02 -78.42
N LYS A 948 4.13 64.14 -79.15
CA LYS A 948 3.31 65.34 -78.91
C LYS A 948 2.76 65.82 -80.25
N LEU A 949 1.56 66.38 -80.23
CA LEU A 949 0.96 66.99 -81.42
C LEU A 949 1.82 68.20 -81.81
N VAL A 950 2.24 68.26 -83.07
CA VAL A 950 2.92 69.43 -83.65
C VAL A 950 1.88 70.36 -84.26
N SER A 951 1.04 69.82 -85.15
CA SER A 951 0.03 70.56 -85.89
C SER A 951 -0.89 69.60 -86.65
N PRO A 952 -2.08 70.02 -87.10
CA PRO A 952 -2.85 69.25 -88.08
C PRO A 952 -2.10 69.18 -89.42
N LEU A 953 -2.23 68.06 -90.15
CA LEU A 953 -1.57 67.89 -91.45
C LEU A 953 -2.04 68.90 -92.49
N SER A 954 -3.27 69.41 -92.35
CA SER A 954 -3.86 70.42 -93.23
C SER A 954 -3.00 71.67 -93.37
N SER A 955 -2.22 72.06 -92.36
CA SER A 955 -1.32 73.23 -92.39
C SER A 955 -0.20 73.15 -93.44
N TYR A 956 0.03 71.98 -94.05
CA TYR A 956 1.08 71.75 -95.05
C TYR A 956 0.54 71.37 -96.43
N THR A 957 -0.78 71.48 -96.63
CA THR A 957 -1.41 71.24 -97.94
C THR A 957 -0.81 72.17 -99.00
N GLY A 958 -0.52 71.63 -100.18
CA GLY A 958 0.07 72.37 -101.30
C GLY A 958 1.58 72.61 -101.22
N LYS A 959 2.24 72.29 -100.10
CA LYS A 959 3.70 72.43 -99.95
C LYS A 959 4.43 71.16 -100.38
N ASN A 960 5.58 71.32 -101.03
CA ASN A 960 6.51 70.22 -101.28
C ASN A 960 7.18 69.81 -99.96
N MET A 961 6.96 68.57 -99.53
CA MET A 961 7.48 68.03 -98.27
C MET A 961 8.66 67.12 -98.58
N ARG A 962 9.85 67.50 -98.14
CA ARG A 962 11.03 66.64 -98.25
C ARG A 962 10.98 65.59 -97.15
N ILE A 963 10.86 64.33 -97.52
CA ILE A 963 10.91 63.22 -96.57
C ILE A 963 12.36 62.93 -96.23
N ILE A 964 12.66 62.88 -94.93
CA ILE A 964 14.01 62.71 -94.39
C ILE A 964 14.17 61.41 -93.60
N ARG A 965 13.10 60.86 -93.03
CA ARG A 965 13.11 59.56 -92.32
C ARG A 965 11.80 58.78 -92.48
N GLU A 966 11.87 57.47 -92.29
CA GLU A 966 10.75 56.52 -92.26
C GLU A 966 10.85 55.64 -91.01
N ALA A 967 9.75 55.47 -90.27
CA ALA A 967 9.68 54.62 -89.09
C ALA A 967 8.45 53.72 -89.11
N LYS A 968 8.55 52.51 -88.53
CA LYS A 968 7.44 51.56 -88.40
C LYS A 968 7.08 51.32 -86.94
N THR A 969 5.79 51.31 -86.64
CA THR A 969 5.22 50.93 -85.33
C THR A 969 4.13 49.88 -85.52
N ALA A 970 3.62 49.31 -84.44
CA ALA A 970 2.44 48.43 -84.47
C ALA A 970 1.21 49.10 -85.13
N SER A 971 1.16 50.44 -85.12
CA SER A 971 0.08 51.23 -85.71
C SER A 971 0.28 51.60 -87.19
N GLY A 972 1.48 51.45 -87.77
CA GLY A 972 1.74 51.75 -89.19
C GLY A 972 3.11 52.32 -89.52
N ILE A 973 3.30 52.80 -90.76
CA ILE A 973 4.53 53.46 -91.24
C ILE A 973 4.37 54.98 -91.20
N TRP A 974 5.36 55.67 -90.65
CA TRP A 974 5.40 57.10 -90.43
C TRP A 974 6.56 57.74 -91.19
N TYR A 975 6.31 58.90 -91.82
CA TYR A 975 7.34 59.71 -92.50
C TYR A 975 7.66 60.97 -91.72
N GLN A 976 8.95 61.19 -91.44
CA GLN A 976 9.44 62.48 -90.97
C GLN A 976 9.76 63.38 -92.16
N PHE A 977 9.25 64.60 -92.16
CA PHE A 977 9.44 65.52 -93.27
C PHE A 977 9.97 66.89 -92.85
N SER A 978 10.58 67.60 -93.80
CA SER A 978 11.03 68.98 -93.70
C SER A 978 10.45 69.84 -94.84
N ILE A 979 10.34 71.14 -94.58
CA ILE A 979 9.91 72.16 -95.55
C ILE A 979 10.83 73.37 -95.38
N GLY A 980 11.38 73.90 -96.48
CA GLY A 980 12.32 75.04 -96.42
C GLY A 980 13.58 74.74 -95.59
N GLY A 981 14.02 73.48 -95.58
CA GLY A 981 15.20 73.04 -94.81
C GLY A 981 14.94 72.75 -93.32
N LYS A 982 13.77 73.10 -92.76
CA LYS A 982 13.44 72.86 -91.35
C LYS A 982 12.63 71.57 -91.16
N THR A 983 13.09 70.66 -90.30
CA THR A 983 12.35 69.45 -89.90
C THR A 983 11.07 69.83 -89.15
N ILE A 984 9.93 69.27 -89.58
CA ILE A 984 8.61 69.59 -89.01
C ILE A 984 8.14 68.50 -88.05
N GLY A 985 8.07 67.25 -88.49
CA GLY A 985 7.56 66.16 -87.67
C GLY A 985 7.22 64.91 -88.47
N TRP A 986 6.60 63.96 -87.79
CA TRP A 986 6.19 62.66 -88.28
C TRP A 986 4.70 62.65 -88.64
N VAL A 987 4.37 62.07 -89.77
CA VAL A 987 2.99 61.90 -90.26
C VAL A 987 2.81 60.48 -90.78
N ASP A 988 1.59 59.95 -90.74
CA ASP A 988 1.28 58.66 -91.34
C ASP A 988 1.59 58.71 -92.85
N SER A 989 2.42 57.77 -93.32
CA SER A 989 2.78 57.65 -94.74
C SER A 989 1.56 57.51 -95.65
N LYS A 990 0.47 56.90 -95.17
CA LYS A 990 -0.79 56.74 -95.93
C LYS A 990 -1.48 58.07 -96.23
N ALA A 991 -1.18 59.12 -95.48
CA ALA A 991 -1.74 60.45 -95.67
C ALA A 991 -1.00 61.29 -96.73
N LEU A 992 0.10 60.77 -97.31
CA LEU A 992 0.94 61.48 -98.27
C LEU A 992 0.92 60.84 -99.67
N ASN A 993 1.19 61.66 -100.69
CA ASN A 993 1.44 61.24 -102.07
C ASN A 993 2.90 61.57 -102.45
N THR A 994 3.74 60.53 -102.59
CA THR A 994 5.17 60.67 -102.91
C THR A 994 5.37 60.76 -104.42
N PHE A 995 5.94 61.87 -104.91
CA PHE A 995 6.10 62.14 -106.34
C PHE A 995 7.55 62.17 -106.82
N TYR A 996 8.53 62.14 -105.91
CA TYR A 996 9.93 61.93 -106.26
C TYR A 996 10.62 61.00 -105.27
N THR A 997 11.37 60.05 -105.82
CA THR A 997 12.36 59.24 -105.13
C THR A 997 13.59 59.06 -106.03
N PRO A 998 14.81 58.86 -105.48
CA PRO A 998 16.02 58.65 -106.29
C PRO A 998 15.92 57.48 -107.28
N SER A 999 15.03 56.50 -107.03
CA SER A 999 14.76 55.39 -107.95
C SER A 999 14.10 55.83 -109.27
N MET A 1000 13.64 57.08 -109.38
CA MET A 1000 13.06 57.63 -110.61
C MET A 1000 14.11 58.25 -111.55
N GLU A 1001 15.37 58.38 -111.12
CA GLU A 1001 16.47 58.92 -111.93
C GLU A 1001 17.00 57.89 -112.93
N LYS A 1002 17.23 58.30 -114.18
CA LYS A 1002 17.84 57.49 -115.26
C LYS A 1002 19.17 58.08 -115.69
N ASN A 1003 20.13 57.25 -116.09
CA ASN A 1003 21.41 57.73 -116.61
C ASN A 1003 21.26 58.29 -118.03
N LEU A 1004 21.90 59.41 -118.31
CA LEU A 1004 21.92 60.05 -119.64
C LEU A 1004 23.25 60.77 -119.81
N THR A 1005 23.98 60.53 -120.90
CA THR A 1005 25.16 61.35 -121.24
C THR A 1005 24.82 62.25 -122.40
N ALA A 1006 24.76 63.56 -122.16
CA ALA A 1006 24.46 64.53 -123.21
C ALA A 1006 25.16 65.86 -122.96
N THR A 1007 25.60 66.49 -124.04
CA THR A 1007 26.14 67.85 -124.01
C THR A 1007 25.02 68.86 -124.26
N ARG A 1008 24.94 69.88 -123.42
CA ARG A 1008 23.93 70.93 -123.46
C ARG A 1008 24.54 72.30 -123.15
N TYR A 1009 23.80 73.36 -123.50
CA TYR A 1009 24.14 74.75 -123.24
C TYR A 1009 22.95 75.45 -122.59
N VAL A 1010 23.19 76.46 -121.75
CA VAL A 1010 22.09 77.24 -121.16
C VAL A 1010 21.41 78.05 -122.28
N LEU A 1011 20.09 77.94 -122.40
CA LEU A 1011 19.33 78.75 -123.35
C LEU A 1011 19.44 80.23 -122.97
N ALA A 1012 19.75 81.10 -123.94
CA ALA A 1012 19.98 82.52 -123.68
C ALA A 1012 18.79 83.20 -122.99
N SER A 1013 17.55 82.83 -123.36
CA SER A 1013 16.32 83.33 -122.74
C SER A 1013 16.06 82.77 -121.32
N LYS A 1014 16.83 81.76 -120.88
CA LYS A 1014 16.64 81.02 -119.62
C LYS A 1014 17.80 81.15 -118.64
N GLN A 1015 18.68 82.14 -118.84
CA GLN A 1015 19.82 82.37 -117.95
C GLN A 1015 19.42 82.70 -116.49
N ASN A 1016 18.26 83.30 -116.29
CA ASN A 1016 17.75 83.61 -114.95
C ASN A 1016 17.04 82.42 -114.29
N GLU A 1017 16.86 81.29 -114.98
CA GLU A 1017 16.32 80.07 -114.38
C GLU A 1017 17.37 79.39 -113.50
N HIS A 1018 16.93 78.55 -112.56
CA HIS A 1018 17.78 78.01 -111.50
C HIS A 1018 18.12 76.52 -111.70
N TYR A 1019 19.11 76.05 -110.94
CA TYR A 1019 19.42 74.64 -110.77
C TYR A 1019 19.40 74.26 -109.28
N TYR A 1020 19.01 73.03 -108.98
CA TYR A 1020 18.64 72.55 -107.65
C TYR A 1020 19.41 71.28 -107.28
N GLY A 1021 19.51 70.96 -105.98
CA GLY A 1021 20.17 69.75 -105.51
C GLY A 1021 19.45 68.45 -105.90
N LEU A 1022 18.14 68.51 -106.13
CA LEU A 1022 17.25 67.41 -106.53
C LEU A 1022 16.30 67.92 -107.63
N PRO A 1023 15.65 67.05 -108.42
CA PRO A 1023 14.77 67.46 -109.53
C PRO A 1023 13.39 67.97 -109.04
N VAL A 1024 13.39 68.89 -108.08
CA VAL A 1024 12.21 69.52 -107.50
C VAL A 1024 12.54 70.98 -107.26
N VAL A 1025 11.63 71.89 -107.65
CA VAL A 1025 11.74 73.31 -107.30
C VAL A 1025 11.48 73.46 -105.81
N ASP A 1026 12.54 73.71 -105.05
CA ASP A 1026 12.50 73.96 -103.61
C ASP A 1026 13.66 74.90 -103.27
N SER A 1027 13.33 76.03 -102.65
CA SER A 1027 14.31 77.06 -102.29
C SER A 1027 15.40 76.53 -101.35
N ALA A 1028 15.13 75.49 -100.57
CA ALA A 1028 16.11 74.89 -99.67
C ALA A 1028 17.23 74.13 -100.39
N ILE A 1029 17.03 73.78 -101.66
CA ILE A 1029 18.00 73.06 -102.48
C ILE A 1029 18.39 73.85 -103.74
N ASP A 1030 17.93 75.08 -103.87
CA ASP A 1030 18.29 75.98 -104.97
C ASP A 1030 19.77 76.36 -104.88
N ARG A 1031 20.51 76.16 -105.96
CA ARG A 1031 21.95 76.42 -106.06
C ARG A 1031 22.27 77.71 -106.85
N GLY A 1032 21.23 78.44 -107.24
CA GLY A 1032 21.31 79.74 -107.91
C GLY A 1032 21.01 79.68 -109.41
N PRO A 1033 21.13 80.83 -110.11
CA PRO A 1033 20.76 80.96 -111.51
C PRO A 1033 21.77 80.32 -112.46
N LEU A 1034 21.28 79.92 -113.63
CA LEU A 1034 22.05 79.30 -114.70
C LEU A 1034 22.95 80.29 -115.46
N SER A 1035 22.77 81.60 -115.28
CA SER A 1035 23.55 82.67 -115.92
C SER A 1035 25.06 82.51 -115.72
N LYS A 1036 25.47 81.94 -114.58
CA LYS A 1036 26.87 81.59 -114.26
C LYS A 1036 27.51 80.61 -115.26
N PHE A 1037 26.68 79.92 -116.04
CA PHE A 1037 27.08 78.91 -117.02
C PHE A 1037 26.72 79.30 -118.45
N ASN A 1038 26.31 80.55 -118.70
CA ASN A 1038 26.02 81.03 -120.05
C ASN A 1038 27.25 80.89 -120.97
N GLY A 1039 27.04 80.35 -122.18
CA GLY A 1039 28.10 80.05 -123.14
C GLY A 1039 29.01 78.86 -122.80
N LYS A 1040 28.88 78.24 -121.62
CA LYS A 1040 29.68 77.06 -121.20
C LYS A 1040 29.02 75.76 -121.66
N THR A 1041 29.86 74.78 -121.99
CA THR A 1041 29.44 73.41 -122.29
C THR A 1041 29.07 72.67 -121.00
N LEU A 1042 27.83 72.21 -120.88
CA LEU A 1042 27.31 71.46 -119.74
C LEU A 1042 27.15 69.98 -120.08
N THR A 1043 27.72 69.08 -119.26
CA THR A 1043 27.54 67.64 -119.39
C THR A 1043 26.40 67.16 -118.49
N VAL A 1044 25.31 66.69 -119.07
CA VAL A 1044 24.23 66.00 -118.37
C VAL A 1044 24.64 64.55 -118.12
N GLN A 1045 24.37 64.05 -116.91
CA GLN A 1045 24.66 62.67 -116.48
C GLN A 1045 23.42 61.85 -116.13
N ARG A 1046 22.32 62.52 -115.79
CA ARG A 1046 21.04 61.86 -115.48
C ARG A 1046 19.87 62.68 -115.96
N GLU A 1047 18.76 62.01 -116.14
CA GLU A 1047 17.46 62.61 -116.34
C GLU A 1047 16.43 62.05 -115.36
N ALA A 1048 15.39 62.81 -115.07
CA ALA A 1048 14.25 62.36 -114.29
C ALA A 1048 13.00 63.12 -114.74
N THR A 1049 11.90 62.40 -114.97
CA THR A 1049 10.61 63.05 -115.25
C THR A 1049 9.83 63.15 -113.96
N ILE A 1050 9.74 64.36 -113.40
CA ILE A 1050 9.08 64.62 -112.14
C ILE A 1050 7.85 65.47 -112.41
N GLU A 1051 6.67 64.92 -112.10
CA GLU A 1051 5.39 65.59 -112.34
C GLU A 1051 5.19 66.08 -113.79
N GLY A 1052 5.61 65.25 -114.75
CA GLY A 1052 5.48 65.54 -116.19
C GLY A 1052 6.60 66.41 -116.76
N GLU A 1053 7.41 67.04 -115.92
CA GLU A 1053 8.54 67.87 -116.36
C GLU A 1053 9.82 67.02 -116.44
N LEU A 1054 10.54 67.10 -117.56
CA LEU A 1054 11.84 66.46 -117.68
C LEU A 1054 12.93 67.33 -117.05
N TRP A 1055 13.72 66.74 -116.18
CA TRP A 1055 14.86 67.36 -115.51
C TRP A 1055 16.16 66.71 -115.96
N TYR A 1056 17.21 67.51 -116.09
CA TYR A 1056 18.56 67.05 -116.35
C TYR A 1056 19.48 67.35 -115.17
N ARG A 1057 20.22 66.32 -114.74
CA ARG A 1057 21.30 66.48 -113.78
C ARG A 1057 22.58 66.80 -114.52
N VAL A 1058 23.01 68.04 -114.42
CA VAL A 1058 24.29 68.48 -114.91
C VAL A 1058 25.38 68.03 -113.93
N LYS A 1059 26.41 67.37 -114.49
CA LYS A 1059 27.58 66.86 -113.77
C LYS A 1059 28.13 67.94 -112.85
N ASP A 1060 28.37 67.57 -111.58
CA ASP A 1060 28.93 68.40 -110.52
C ASP A 1060 28.15 69.67 -110.13
N LEU A 1061 27.01 69.96 -110.78
CA LEU A 1061 26.20 71.16 -110.51
C LEU A 1061 24.88 70.83 -109.82
N GLY A 1062 24.09 69.90 -110.37
CA GLY A 1062 22.75 69.59 -109.86
C GLY A 1062 21.72 69.47 -110.98
N TRP A 1063 20.45 69.56 -110.61
CA TRP A 1063 19.30 69.36 -111.47
C TRP A 1063 18.74 70.67 -111.98
N THR A 1064 18.50 70.80 -113.27
CA THR A 1064 17.69 71.88 -113.83
C THR A 1064 16.67 71.30 -114.81
N LYS A 1065 15.61 72.03 -115.12
CA LYS A 1065 14.63 71.58 -116.12
C LYS A 1065 15.34 71.42 -117.46
N ALA A 1066 15.07 70.31 -118.15
CA ALA A 1066 15.63 70.04 -119.46
C ALA A 1066 15.35 71.18 -120.45
N ALA A 1067 14.17 71.80 -120.35
CA ALA A 1067 13.74 72.94 -121.16
C ALA A 1067 14.58 74.22 -120.95
N ASN A 1068 15.39 74.31 -119.89
CA ASN A 1068 16.30 75.44 -119.67
C ASN A 1068 17.59 75.30 -120.48
N LEU A 1069 17.82 74.12 -121.08
CA LEU A 1069 19.04 73.77 -121.78
C LEU A 1069 18.76 73.46 -123.26
N SER A 1070 19.68 73.86 -124.13
CA SER A 1070 19.66 73.59 -125.56
C SER A 1070 20.76 72.60 -125.95
N ALA A 1071 20.54 71.82 -127.01
CA ALA A 1071 21.58 71.00 -127.63
C ALA A 1071 22.51 71.82 -128.55
N LYS A 1072 22.06 72.99 -129.02
CA LYS A 1072 22.84 73.94 -129.82
C LYS A 1072 23.36 75.08 -128.94
N LYS A 1073 24.59 75.52 -129.22
CA LYS A 1073 25.27 76.58 -128.46
C LYS A 1073 24.65 77.95 -128.68
#